data_AF-A0A139LTD6-F1
#
_entry.id   AF-A0A139LTD6-F1
#
_cell.length_a   1.000
_cell.length_b   1.000
_cell.length_c   1.000
_cell.angle_alpha   90.00
_cell.angle_beta   90.00
_cell.angle_gamma   90.00
#
_symmetry.space_group_name_H-M   'P 1'
#
loop_
_entity.id
_entity.type
_entity.pdbx_description
1 polymer ?
#
loop_
_entity_poly.entity_id
_entity_poly.type
_entity_poly.pdbx_seq_one_letter_code
_entity_poly.pdbx_strand_id
1 'polypeptide(L)'
;MKQSIIFTDKITLRYDQSTFSIDFAIPTYSISQDVWYRYKLEGLDHEWIVSQGPKKLYYTKLPPGKYTLRVQASRESGTWTGEASSLAIIVKPPFWSMPFAYFLYVLIIFTTFTWFFIRYRRKLKEKERHQIEMLQNEKYKEILQAKISFFTNITHEIRTPLTLIMGSLNRIIKSGEKKLAENENITVMSKNTQRLLDLVNQLLDFRKIESSTFLMSFVKLDIKQLLEETYSRFTPIAQTRCIDFHFSMPDEGCEIIADKEALIKILSNMLNNAIKFCDHIVEVSLVSIQKEDNSIVRIRVNNDGERIPKDVTTDIFKPFFQYFGEDARVPAKGSGLGLPLAKSLAEMHNGAFYLDNSITEMNSFVLDLPLEQHDVAEPEHSPFYKETSSVEGNKDYMHKSMYNVLVVDDEVELRQFVCEELTPQYNVLVADNGKQALEILESHVVSLIISDLMMPVMDGIELCKSVKTNIKYCHIPIIVLTAKVSLQAHIDVLESKADAYIEKPFSTEHLLAQVSNLLANRELIRSTFVRSPHAHLISVASNSIDEKFIGKMNDYVMNNLSDSCLSVESLAEYMNMSVSTLYRKVKAITSLAPNDFIRLCRLKKAAEMLAKGDLRINEVAESLGFSTTSYFTSCFMKQFGITPSEFIKLNKNK
;
A
#
# COMPACT_ATOMS: atom_id res chain seq x y z
N MET A 1 -60.21 -53.56 -54.26
CA MET A 1 -59.65 -54.93 -54.32
C MET A 1 -58.86 -55.07 -55.63
N LYS A 2 -57.85 -55.95 -55.70
CA LYS A 2 -57.07 -56.16 -56.94
C LYS A 2 -57.61 -57.30 -57.83
N GLN A 3 -58.47 -58.16 -57.29
CA GLN A 3 -59.19 -59.22 -57.99
C GLN A 3 -60.63 -59.26 -57.49
N SER A 4 -61.53 -59.88 -58.28
CA SER A 4 -62.93 -60.10 -57.86
C SER A 4 -62.97 -61.02 -56.65
N ILE A 5 -63.94 -60.79 -55.76
CA ILE A 5 -64.12 -61.55 -54.51
C ILE A 5 -64.38 -63.04 -54.76
N ILE A 6 -64.86 -63.39 -55.95
CA ILE A 6 -65.15 -64.77 -56.40
C ILE A 6 -63.85 -65.58 -56.59
N PHE A 7 -62.70 -64.92 -56.80
CA PHE A 7 -61.41 -65.56 -57.08
C PHE A 7 -60.34 -65.24 -56.03
N THR A 8 -60.74 -64.73 -54.87
CA THR A 8 -59.80 -64.24 -53.84
C THR A 8 -60.03 -64.97 -52.53
N ASP A 9 -58.99 -65.67 -52.05
CA ASP A 9 -59.06 -66.40 -50.76
C ASP A 9 -58.80 -65.48 -49.55
N LYS A 10 -58.42 -64.22 -49.78
CA LYS A 10 -58.00 -63.28 -48.73
C LYS A 10 -58.34 -61.81 -48.98
N ILE A 11 -59.01 -61.17 -48.03
CA ILE A 11 -59.30 -59.74 -48.00
C ILE A 11 -58.55 -59.08 -46.84
N THR A 12 -57.92 -57.94 -47.08
CA THR A 12 -57.32 -57.10 -46.04
C THR A 12 -58.07 -55.78 -45.97
N LEU A 13 -58.67 -55.50 -44.81
CA LEU A 13 -59.44 -54.31 -44.50
C LEU A 13 -58.61 -53.38 -43.61
N ARG A 14 -58.74 -52.07 -43.85
CA ARG A 14 -58.25 -51.05 -42.92
C ARG A 14 -59.19 -50.95 -41.71
N TYR A 15 -58.73 -50.33 -40.62
CA TYR A 15 -59.54 -50.16 -39.40
C TYR A 15 -60.90 -49.46 -39.67
N ASP A 16 -60.91 -48.46 -40.56
CA ASP A 16 -62.11 -47.72 -41.00
C ASP A 16 -63.05 -48.53 -41.89
N GLN A 17 -62.62 -49.70 -42.37
CA GLN A 17 -63.37 -50.60 -43.26
C GLN A 17 -63.82 -51.89 -42.55
N SER A 18 -63.80 -51.90 -41.21
CA SER A 18 -64.19 -53.04 -40.36
C SER A 18 -65.69 -53.34 -40.32
N THR A 19 -66.50 -52.50 -40.97
CA THR A 19 -67.94 -52.73 -41.20
C THR A 19 -68.15 -53.12 -42.65
N PHE A 20 -68.61 -54.34 -42.90
CA PHE A 20 -68.82 -54.87 -44.24
C PHE A 20 -69.93 -55.92 -44.27
N SER A 21 -70.37 -56.28 -45.47
CA SER A 21 -71.33 -57.36 -45.65
C SER A 21 -70.87 -58.32 -46.75
N ILE A 22 -71.18 -59.61 -46.59
CA ILE A 22 -70.81 -60.67 -47.53
C ILE A 22 -72.07 -61.40 -47.97
N ASP A 23 -72.26 -61.43 -49.28
CA ASP A 23 -73.32 -62.18 -49.95
C ASP A 23 -72.75 -63.50 -50.46
N PHE A 24 -73.45 -64.61 -50.23
CA PHE A 24 -73.12 -65.91 -50.81
C PHE A 24 -74.36 -66.58 -51.37
N ALA A 25 -74.17 -67.36 -52.43
CA ALA A 25 -75.22 -68.10 -53.11
C ALA A 25 -74.65 -69.40 -53.68
N ILE A 26 -75.48 -70.44 -53.75
CA ILE A 26 -75.17 -71.65 -54.52
C ILE A 26 -75.55 -71.40 -55.98
N PRO A 27 -74.74 -71.81 -56.97
CA PRO A 27 -75.14 -71.81 -58.37
C PRO A 27 -76.21 -72.89 -58.61
N THR A 28 -77.50 -72.54 -58.57
CA THR A 28 -78.62 -73.45 -58.91
C THR A 28 -79.72 -72.67 -59.64
N TYR A 29 -80.29 -73.25 -60.70
CA TYR A 29 -81.24 -72.61 -61.62
C TYR A 29 -82.73 -72.77 -61.25
N SER A 30 -83.05 -73.57 -60.23
CA SER A 30 -84.43 -73.78 -59.76
C SER A 30 -84.73 -72.88 -58.55
N ILE A 31 -85.82 -72.12 -58.59
CA ILE A 31 -86.29 -71.27 -57.48
C ILE A 31 -86.82 -72.19 -56.38
N SER A 32 -85.94 -72.69 -55.50
CA SER A 32 -86.30 -73.41 -54.28
C SER A 32 -85.88 -72.58 -53.06
N GLN A 33 -86.86 -72.12 -52.28
CA GLN A 33 -86.65 -71.36 -51.04
C GLN A 33 -86.09 -72.22 -49.88
N ASP A 34 -85.85 -73.52 -50.10
CA ASP A 34 -85.46 -74.49 -49.06
C ASP A 34 -83.96 -74.85 -49.10
N VAL A 35 -83.06 -73.85 -49.16
CA VAL A 35 -81.62 -74.08 -48.95
C VAL A 35 -81.21 -73.63 -47.55
N TRP A 36 -80.59 -74.54 -46.81
CA TRP A 36 -80.00 -74.28 -45.49
C TRP A 36 -78.52 -73.94 -45.64
N TYR A 37 -78.09 -72.83 -45.08
CA TYR A 37 -76.69 -72.44 -44.97
C TYR A 37 -76.21 -72.59 -43.54
N ARG A 38 -74.97 -73.03 -43.35
CA ARG A 38 -74.25 -72.85 -42.10
C ARG A 38 -73.00 -72.05 -42.33
N TYR A 39 -72.73 -71.11 -41.45
CA TYR A 39 -71.53 -70.28 -41.53
C TYR A 39 -70.89 -70.11 -40.15
N LYS A 40 -69.60 -69.82 -40.17
CA LYS A 40 -68.80 -69.54 -38.97
C LYS A 40 -67.69 -68.56 -39.33
N LEU A 41 -67.59 -67.45 -38.61
CA LEU A 41 -66.41 -66.59 -38.67
C LEU A 41 -65.41 -67.00 -37.59
N GLU A 42 -64.44 -67.83 -37.96
CA GLU A 42 -63.38 -68.24 -37.04
C GLU A 42 -62.58 -67.01 -36.59
N GLY A 43 -62.44 -66.83 -35.27
CA GLY A 43 -61.90 -65.63 -34.64
C GLY A 43 -62.96 -64.72 -34.01
N LEU A 44 -64.25 -64.92 -34.30
CA LEU A 44 -65.38 -64.25 -33.63
C LEU A 44 -66.41 -65.26 -33.11
N ASP A 45 -66.83 -66.22 -33.94
CA ASP A 45 -67.87 -67.19 -33.63
C ASP A 45 -67.27 -68.51 -33.09
N HIS A 46 -67.81 -69.03 -31.98
CA HIS A 46 -67.37 -70.30 -31.40
C HIS A 46 -68.07 -71.53 -32.03
N GLU A 47 -69.34 -71.40 -32.41
CA GLU A 47 -70.18 -72.47 -32.99
C GLU A 47 -70.64 -72.13 -34.42
N TRP A 48 -71.19 -73.12 -35.13
CA TRP A 48 -71.76 -72.92 -36.47
C TRP A 48 -73.16 -72.36 -36.38
N ILE A 49 -73.43 -71.28 -37.11
CA ILE A 49 -74.75 -70.66 -37.17
C ILE A 49 -75.47 -71.18 -38.41
N VAL A 50 -76.66 -71.75 -38.24
CA VAL A 50 -77.48 -72.36 -39.30
C VAL A 50 -78.66 -71.45 -39.66
N SER A 51 -78.98 -71.30 -40.94
CA SER A 51 -80.11 -70.48 -41.41
C SER A 51 -80.63 -70.88 -42.78
N GLN A 52 -81.93 -70.72 -43.03
CA GLN A 52 -82.54 -70.84 -44.36
C GLN A 52 -82.55 -69.53 -45.15
N GLY A 53 -82.47 -69.63 -46.49
CA GLY A 53 -82.68 -68.51 -47.44
C GLY A 53 -81.40 -67.76 -47.87
N PRO A 54 -81.47 -66.91 -48.92
CA PRO A 54 -80.32 -66.11 -49.37
C PRO A 54 -79.95 -65.09 -48.29
N LYS A 55 -78.74 -65.22 -47.71
CA LYS A 55 -78.29 -64.39 -46.60
C LYS A 55 -77.08 -63.54 -46.95
N LYS A 56 -77.29 -62.23 -46.81
CA LYS A 56 -76.26 -61.23 -46.63
C LYS A 56 -75.81 -61.25 -45.17
N LEU A 57 -74.56 -61.63 -44.90
CA LEU A 57 -73.98 -61.50 -43.56
C LEU A 57 -73.49 -60.08 -43.36
N TYR A 58 -73.82 -59.47 -42.22
CA TYR A 58 -73.37 -58.15 -41.84
C TYR A 58 -72.43 -58.27 -40.65
N TYR A 59 -71.20 -57.76 -40.81
CA TYR A 59 -70.25 -57.60 -39.73
C TYR A 59 -70.06 -56.11 -39.48
N THR A 60 -70.32 -55.67 -38.26
CA THR A 60 -70.18 -54.27 -37.85
C THR A 60 -69.01 -54.13 -36.90
N LYS A 61 -68.11 -53.18 -37.18
CA LYS A 61 -66.95 -52.85 -36.34
C LYS A 61 -66.15 -54.07 -35.86
N LEU A 62 -65.79 -54.95 -36.79
CA LEU A 62 -64.96 -56.11 -36.47
C LEU A 62 -63.61 -55.64 -35.85
N PRO A 63 -63.20 -56.16 -34.68
CA PRO A 63 -61.92 -55.77 -34.07
C PRO A 63 -60.72 -56.04 -34.99
N PRO A 64 -59.58 -55.34 -34.82
CA PRO A 64 -58.35 -55.68 -35.53
C PRO A 64 -57.92 -57.12 -35.24
N GLY A 65 -57.71 -57.90 -36.30
CA GLY A 65 -57.47 -59.33 -36.15
C GLY A 65 -57.43 -60.08 -37.48
N LYS A 66 -57.19 -61.38 -37.39
CA LYS A 66 -57.29 -62.31 -38.51
C LYS A 66 -58.51 -63.20 -38.29
N TYR A 67 -59.40 -63.23 -39.27
CA TYR A 67 -60.66 -63.97 -39.23
C TYR A 67 -60.75 -64.87 -40.46
N THR A 68 -61.43 -66.00 -40.35
CA THR A 68 -61.69 -66.89 -41.50
C THR A 68 -63.18 -67.20 -41.56
N LEU A 69 -63.86 -66.67 -42.58
CA LEU A 69 -65.26 -66.99 -42.83
C LEU A 69 -65.34 -68.35 -43.51
N ARG A 70 -66.06 -69.30 -42.92
CA ARG A 70 -66.39 -70.58 -43.54
C ARG A 70 -67.89 -70.66 -43.79
N VAL A 71 -68.28 -71.10 -44.99
CA VAL A 71 -69.69 -71.25 -45.39
C VAL A 71 -69.90 -72.63 -46.02
N GLN A 72 -70.97 -73.29 -45.62
CA GLN A 72 -71.47 -74.53 -46.21
C GLN A 72 -72.97 -74.41 -46.45
N ALA A 73 -73.47 -75.16 -47.43
CA ALA A 73 -74.88 -75.15 -47.76
C ALA A 73 -75.39 -76.58 -47.97
N SER A 74 -76.62 -76.84 -47.58
CA SER A 74 -77.30 -78.13 -47.72
C SER A 74 -78.76 -77.94 -48.12
N ARG A 75 -79.31 -78.96 -48.82
CA ARG A 75 -80.73 -79.01 -49.21
C ARG A 75 -81.62 -79.62 -48.13
N GLU A 76 -81.05 -80.39 -47.20
CA GLU A 76 -81.79 -81.02 -46.09
C GLU A 76 -81.28 -80.49 -44.75
N SER A 77 -82.20 -80.22 -43.83
CA SER A 77 -81.85 -79.83 -42.47
C SER A 77 -81.19 -81.01 -41.75
N GLY A 78 -79.88 -80.92 -41.51
CA GLY A 78 -79.14 -81.87 -40.67
C GLY A 78 -78.06 -82.69 -41.39
N THR A 79 -78.09 -82.80 -42.72
CA THR A 79 -77.07 -83.53 -43.50
C THR A 79 -76.14 -82.54 -44.22
N TRP A 80 -74.98 -82.26 -43.65
CA TRP A 80 -73.99 -81.34 -44.23
C TRP A 80 -72.90 -82.12 -44.97
N THR A 81 -73.05 -82.27 -46.28
CA THR A 81 -72.08 -82.98 -47.13
C THR A 81 -71.33 -81.99 -48.03
N GLY A 82 -69.99 -82.11 -48.08
CA GLY A 82 -69.11 -81.26 -48.89
C GLY A 82 -68.12 -80.39 -48.11
N GLU A 83 -67.06 -79.93 -48.79
CA GLU A 83 -66.06 -79.01 -48.22
C GLU A 83 -66.64 -77.59 -48.03
N ALA A 84 -66.21 -76.91 -46.97
CA ALA A 84 -66.61 -75.53 -46.70
C ALA A 84 -65.83 -74.54 -47.55
N SER A 85 -66.51 -73.60 -48.20
CA SER A 85 -65.82 -72.46 -48.83
C SER A 85 -65.28 -71.54 -47.75
N SER A 86 -64.00 -71.16 -47.84
CA SER A 86 -63.33 -70.32 -46.84
C SER A 86 -62.81 -69.01 -47.40
N LEU A 87 -62.92 -67.92 -46.65
CA LEU A 87 -62.41 -66.59 -47.00
C LEU A 87 -61.67 -65.98 -45.80
N ALA A 88 -60.39 -65.67 -45.94
CA ALA A 88 -59.59 -65.03 -44.89
C ALA A 88 -59.80 -63.51 -44.89
N ILE A 89 -60.17 -62.93 -43.75
CA ILE A 89 -60.43 -61.50 -43.57
C ILE A 89 -59.45 -60.96 -42.51
N ILE A 90 -58.59 -60.01 -42.89
CA ILE A 90 -57.62 -59.38 -41.97
C ILE A 90 -57.97 -57.92 -41.77
N VAL A 91 -58.27 -57.51 -40.54
CA VAL A 91 -58.52 -56.11 -40.17
C VAL A 91 -57.26 -55.52 -39.53
N LYS A 92 -56.68 -54.47 -40.13
CA LYS A 92 -55.48 -53.80 -39.58
C LYS A 92 -55.82 -52.90 -38.38
N PRO A 93 -54.94 -52.79 -37.37
CA PRO A 93 -55.13 -51.87 -36.24
C PRO A 93 -55.00 -50.40 -36.67
N PRO A 94 -55.62 -49.46 -35.92
CA PRO A 94 -55.54 -48.03 -36.23
C PRO A 94 -54.15 -47.47 -35.94
N PHE A 95 -53.77 -46.39 -36.64
CA PHE A 95 -52.43 -45.81 -36.57
C PHE A 95 -52.05 -45.29 -35.16
N TRP A 96 -53.00 -44.78 -34.38
CA TRP A 96 -52.76 -44.31 -33.01
C TRP A 96 -52.53 -45.43 -31.99
N SER A 97 -52.81 -46.68 -32.37
CA SER A 97 -52.53 -47.87 -31.54
C SER A 97 -51.25 -48.59 -31.96
N MET A 98 -50.55 -48.09 -32.98
CA MET A 98 -49.26 -48.65 -33.37
C MET A 98 -48.22 -48.38 -32.28
N PRO A 99 -47.25 -49.29 -32.05
CA PRO A 99 -46.19 -49.10 -31.04
C PRO A 99 -45.46 -47.76 -31.15
N PHE A 100 -45.29 -47.24 -32.38
CA PHE A 100 -44.70 -45.93 -32.65
C PHE A 100 -45.50 -44.75 -32.08
N ALA A 101 -46.84 -44.85 -32.04
CA ALA A 101 -47.69 -43.78 -31.49
C ALA A 101 -47.50 -43.64 -29.97
N TYR A 102 -47.33 -44.76 -29.25
CA TYR A 102 -47.03 -44.74 -27.81
C TYR A 102 -45.67 -44.10 -27.52
N PHE A 103 -44.65 -44.36 -28.35
CA PHE A 103 -43.37 -43.66 -28.25
C PHE A 103 -43.52 -42.15 -28.39
N LEU A 104 -44.33 -41.69 -29.36
CA LEU A 104 -44.60 -40.28 -29.56
C LEU A 104 -45.34 -39.64 -28.37
N TYR A 105 -46.31 -40.33 -27.77
CA TYR A 105 -47.01 -39.83 -26.57
C TYR A 105 -46.06 -39.65 -25.38
N VAL A 106 -45.19 -40.63 -25.14
CA VAL A 106 -44.17 -40.53 -24.08
C VAL A 106 -43.21 -39.37 -24.36
N LEU A 107 -42.79 -39.18 -25.61
CA LEU A 107 -41.92 -38.07 -26.00
C LEU A 107 -42.58 -36.71 -25.76
N ILE A 108 -43.86 -36.54 -26.10
CA ILE A 108 -44.61 -35.29 -25.85
C ILE A 108 -44.73 -35.01 -24.34
N ILE A 109 -45.01 -36.04 -23.53
CA ILE A 109 -45.08 -35.88 -22.07
C ILE A 109 -43.70 -35.49 -21.51
N PHE A 110 -42.64 -36.14 -21.97
CA PHE A 110 -41.28 -35.84 -21.52
C PHE A 110 -40.82 -34.43 -21.91
N THR A 111 -41.12 -33.99 -23.13
CA THR A 111 -40.77 -32.64 -23.61
C THR A 111 -41.56 -31.54 -22.89
N THR A 112 -42.85 -31.76 -22.62
CA THR A 112 -43.67 -30.80 -21.85
C THR A 112 -43.22 -30.72 -20.39
N PHE A 113 -42.92 -31.87 -19.77
CA PHE A 113 -42.37 -31.92 -18.41
C PHE A 113 -41.00 -31.23 -18.30
N THR A 114 -40.07 -31.52 -19.23
CA THR A 114 -38.75 -30.88 -19.23
C THR A 114 -38.85 -29.38 -19.48
N TRP A 115 -39.72 -28.93 -20.39
CA TRP A 115 -39.99 -27.50 -20.60
C TRP A 115 -40.51 -26.81 -19.33
N PHE A 116 -41.48 -27.44 -18.63
CA PHE A 116 -42.02 -26.91 -17.39
C PHE A 116 -40.96 -26.86 -16.27
N PHE A 117 -40.17 -27.93 -16.15
CA PHE A 117 -39.08 -28.02 -15.17
C PHE A 117 -38.01 -26.94 -15.39
N ILE A 118 -37.58 -26.73 -16.64
CA ILE A 118 -36.63 -25.67 -17.00
C ILE A 118 -37.22 -24.29 -16.68
N ARG A 119 -38.49 -24.05 -17.03
CA ARG A 119 -39.18 -22.78 -16.75
C ARG A 119 -39.28 -22.51 -15.26
N TYR A 120 -39.62 -23.52 -14.46
CA TYR A 120 -39.67 -23.43 -13.01
C TYR A 120 -38.30 -23.09 -12.42
N ARG A 121 -37.24 -23.80 -12.83
CA ARG A 121 -35.86 -23.55 -12.38
C ARG A 121 -35.36 -22.16 -12.76
N ARG A 122 -35.70 -21.65 -13.95
CA ARG A 122 -35.36 -20.28 -14.38
C ARG A 122 -36.00 -19.23 -13.48
N LYS A 123 -37.31 -19.37 -13.21
CA LYS A 123 -38.04 -18.43 -12.35
C LYS A 123 -37.51 -18.42 -10.91
N LEU A 124 -37.06 -19.57 -10.40
CA LEU A 124 -36.45 -19.64 -9.07
C LEU A 124 -35.10 -18.90 -9.03
N LYS A 125 -34.23 -19.12 -10.02
CA LYS A 125 -32.95 -18.40 -10.15
C LYS A 125 -33.11 -16.89 -10.31
N GLU A 126 -34.13 -16.43 -11.03
CA GLU A 126 -34.42 -14.99 -11.18
C GLU A 126 -34.75 -14.34 -9.83
N LYS A 127 -35.55 -15.02 -8.99
CA LYS A 127 -35.85 -14.53 -7.64
C LYS A 127 -34.61 -14.46 -6.76
N GLU A 128 -33.78 -15.50 -6.76
CA GLU A 128 -32.51 -15.53 -6.03
C GLU A 128 -31.58 -14.40 -6.50
N ARG A 129 -31.48 -14.18 -7.81
CA ARG A 129 -30.65 -13.10 -8.37
C ARG A 129 -31.14 -11.72 -7.93
N HIS A 130 -32.45 -11.48 -7.95
CA HIS A 130 -33.01 -10.21 -7.48
C HIS A 130 -32.77 -9.98 -5.99
N GLN A 131 -32.84 -11.03 -5.15
CA GLN A 131 -32.53 -10.91 -3.72
C GLN A 131 -31.06 -10.54 -3.50
N ILE A 132 -30.14 -11.20 -4.22
CA ILE A 132 -28.70 -10.88 -4.15
C ILE A 132 -28.45 -9.45 -4.62
N GLU A 133 -29.08 -9.01 -5.69
CA GLU A 133 -28.94 -7.65 -6.23
C GLU A 133 -29.47 -6.59 -5.25
N MET A 134 -30.61 -6.83 -4.60
CA MET A 134 -31.13 -5.95 -3.55
C MET A 134 -30.16 -5.83 -2.37
N LEU A 135 -29.64 -6.97 -1.89
CA LEU A 135 -28.68 -7.00 -0.80
C LEU A 135 -27.36 -6.27 -1.17
N GLN A 136 -26.88 -6.45 -2.41
CA GLN A 136 -25.72 -5.72 -2.92
C GLN A 136 -25.96 -4.21 -2.98
N ASN A 137 -27.13 -3.79 -3.46
CA ASN A 137 -27.50 -2.37 -3.51
C ASN A 137 -27.64 -1.75 -2.12
N GLU A 138 -28.20 -2.48 -1.14
CA GLU A 138 -28.26 -2.06 0.26
C GLU A 138 -26.85 -1.91 0.85
N LYS A 139 -25.98 -2.91 0.66
CA LYS A 139 -24.58 -2.83 1.09
C LYS A 139 -23.83 -1.66 0.45
N TYR A 140 -24.06 -1.41 -0.84
CA TYR A 140 -23.46 -0.29 -1.53
C TYR A 140 -23.92 1.06 -0.95
N LYS A 141 -25.22 1.19 -0.65
CA LYS A 141 -25.78 2.38 0.01
C LYS A 141 -25.20 2.58 1.41
N GLU A 142 -25.05 1.51 2.20
CA GLU A 142 -24.41 1.58 3.53
C GLU A 142 -22.99 2.12 3.43
N ILE A 143 -22.17 1.61 2.50
CA ILE A 143 -20.80 2.07 2.27
C ILE A 143 -20.78 3.53 1.80
N LEU A 144 -21.66 3.91 0.87
CA LEU A 144 -21.73 5.28 0.38
C LEU A 144 -22.10 6.26 1.49
N GLN A 145 -23.07 5.90 2.33
CA GLN A 145 -23.49 6.72 3.45
C GLN A 145 -22.38 6.84 4.50
N ALA A 146 -21.65 5.76 4.81
CA ALA A 146 -20.47 5.81 5.66
C ALA A 146 -19.39 6.78 5.12
N LYS A 147 -19.15 6.77 3.79
CA LYS A 147 -18.23 7.71 3.14
C LYS A 147 -18.70 9.16 3.24
N ILE A 148 -19.99 9.43 3.04
CA ILE A 148 -20.53 10.81 3.14
C ILE A 148 -20.43 11.32 4.59
N SER A 149 -20.84 10.51 5.56
CA SER A 149 -20.74 10.84 6.98
C SER A 149 -19.30 11.12 7.39
N PHE A 150 -18.34 10.33 6.88
CA PHE A 150 -16.92 10.58 7.09
C PHE A 150 -16.46 11.96 6.61
N PHE A 151 -16.69 12.30 5.34
CA PHE A 151 -16.27 13.59 4.80
C PHE A 151 -16.92 14.76 5.55
N THR A 152 -18.17 14.58 5.95
CA THR A 152 -18.89 15.55 6.78
C THR A 152 -18.20 15.72 8.14
N ASN A 153 -17.89 14.63 8.82
CA ASN A 153 -17.21 14.63 10.12
C ASN A 153 -15.79 15.20 10.05
N ILE A 154 -14.98 14.79 9.07
CA ILE A 154 -13.65 15.36 8.83
C ILE A 154 -13.73 16.86 8.60
N THR A 155 -14.69 17.31 7.79
CA THR A 155 -14.85 18.75 7.53
C THR A 155 -15.13 19.51 8.82
N HIS A 156 -15.94 18.96 9.73
CA HIS A 156 -16.17 19.54 11.05
C HIS A 156 -14.92 19.50 11.95
N GLU A 157 -14.19 18.38 11.94
CA GLU A 157 -12.96 18.21 12.72
C GLU A 157 -11.82 19.11 12.26
N ILE A 158 -11.75 19.47 10.97
CA ILE A 158 -10.80 20.44 10.42
C ILE A 158 -11.28 21.88 10.70
N ARG A 159 -12.58 22.17 10.51
CA ARG A 159 -13.13 23.52 10.68
C ARG A 159 -12.96 24.04 12.10
N THR A 160 -13.12 23.19 13.11
CA THR A 160 -13.04 23.57 14.53
C THR A 160 -11.66 24.13 14.92
N PRO A 161 -10.54 23.41 14.78
CA PRO A 161 -9.20 23.93 15.07
C PRO A 161 -8.86 25.12 14.17
N LEU A 162 -9.26 25.10 12.89
CA LEU A 162 -9.02 26.22 11.98
C LEU A 162 -9.74 27.50 12.45
N THR A 163 -10.97 27.39 12.94
CA THR A 163 -11.73 28.54 13.48
C THR A 163 -11.07 29.10 14.74
N LEU A 164 -10.54 28.22 15.61
CA LEU A 164 -9.81 28.64 16.81
C LEU A 164 -8.48 29.30 16.47
N ILE A 165 -7.72 28.75 15.51
CA ILE A 165 -6.48 29.35 14.99
C ILE A 165 -6.77 30.74 14.42
N MET A 166 -7.78 30.85 13.55
CA MET A 166 -8.19 32.10 12.93
C MET A 166 -8.69 33.12 13.97
N GLY A 167 -9.44 32.67 14.98
CA GLY A 167 -9.91 33.51 16.07
C GLY A 167 -8.78 34.07 16.93
N SER A 168 -7.84 33.21 17.34
CA SER A 168 -6.64 33.61 18.10
C SER A 168 -5.71 34.51 17.28
N LEU A 169 -5.51 34.22 16.00
CA LEU A 169 -4.72 35.05 15.09
C LEU A 169 -5.34 36.45 14.93
N ASN A 170 -6.64 36.53 14.66
CA ASN A 170 -7.35 37.81 14.54
C ASN A 170 -7.31 38.62 15.84
N ARG A 171 -7.32 37.96 17.01
CA ARG A 171 -7.15 38.63 18.31
C ARG A 171 -5.78 39.25 18.44
N ILE A 172 -4.71 38.51 18.11
CA ILE A 172 -3.32 39.01 18.12
C ILE A 172 -3.17 40.20 17.16
N ILE A 173 -3.71 40.10 15.95
CA ILE A 173 -3.66 41.19 14.95
C ILE A 173 -4.38 42.44 15.45
N LYS A 174 -5.52 42.30 16.16
CA LYS A 174 -6.31 43.43 16.68
C LYS A 174 -5.77 44.03 17.98
N SER A 175 -5.13 43.24 18.84
CA SER A 175 -4.78 43.67 20.19
C SER A 175 -3.55 44.57 20.27
N GLY A 176 -2.63 44.52 19.29
CA GLY A 176 -1.45 45.41 19.22
C GLY A 176 -0.46 45.37 20.40
N GLU A 177 -0.78 44.72 21.51
CA GLU A 177 0.01 44.67 22.75
C GLU A 177 0.64 43.31 23.03
N LYS A 178 1.91 43.38 23.43
CA LYS A 178 2.95 42.37 23.15
C LYS A 178 3.46 41.60 24.38
N LYS A 179 2.66 41.41 25.44
CA LYS A 179 3.26 40.95 26.72
C LYS A 179 2.55 39.93 27.61
N LEU A 180 1.22 39.71 27.51
CA LEU A 180 0.54 38.71 28.37
C LEU A 180 -0.56 37.90 27.66
N ALA A 181 -1.27 38.49 26.70
CA ALA A 181 -2.28 37.79 25.88
C ALA A 181 -1.67 36.94 24.73
N GLU A 182 -0.36 37.09 24.47
CA GLU A 182 0.33 36.36 23.40
C GLU A 182 0.48 34.87 23.73
N ASN A 183 0.85 34.52 24.97
CA ASN A 183 1.13 33.11 25.31
C ASN A 183 -0.11 32.21 25.22
N GLU A 184 -1.27 32.61 25.73
CA GLU A 184 -2.47 31.77 25.67
C GLU A 184 -2.98 31.61 24.23
N ASN A 185 -3.04 32.69 23.44
CA ASN A 185 -3.51 32.63 22.06
C ASN A 185 -2.54 31.83 21.16
N ILE A 186 -1.24 32.01 21.34
CA ILE A 186 -0.21 31.24 20.63
C ILE A 186 -0.27 29.76 21.04
N THR A 187 -0.46 29.46 22.33
CA THR A 187 -0.62 28.08 22.82
C THR A 187 -1.88 27.43 22.22
N VAL A 188 -3.00 28.16 22.14
CA VAL A 188 -4.22 27.69 21.49
C VAL A 188 -3.98 27.45 19.99
N MET A 189 -3.29 28.35 19.29
CA MET A 189 -2.95 28.17 17.88
C MET A 189 -2.06 26.95 17.67
N SER A 190 -0.98 26.81 18.44
CA SER A 190 -0.04 25.69 18.38
C SER A 190 -0.76 24.35 18.63
N LYS A 191 -1.53 24.24 19.71
CA LYS A 191 -2.29 23.03 20.04
C LYS A 191 -3.28 22.63 18.94
N ASN A 192 -3.97 23.59 18.34
CA ASN A 192 -4.94 23.31 17.26
C ASN A 192 -4.24 23.00 15.93
N THR A 193 -3.06 23.57 15.68
CA THR A 193 -2.24 23.27 14.51
C THR A 193 -1.69 21.85 14.59
N GLN A 194 -1.16 21.46 15.76
CA GLN A 194 -0.71 20.09 16.01
C GLN A 194 -1.87 19.10 15.83
N ARG A 195 -3.05 19.40 16.39
CA ARG A 195 -4.24 18.56 16.20
C ARG A 195 -4.63 18.39 14.74
N LEU A 196 -4.54 19.45 13.94
CA LEU A 196 -4.85 19.41 12.50
C LEU A 196 -3.80 18.56 11.76
N LEU A 197 -2.53 18.70 12.12
CA LEU A 197 -1.45 17.88 11.58
C LEU A 197 -1.64 16.39 11.90
N ASP A 198 -1.96 16.06 13.15
CA ASP A 198 -2.24 14.68 13.57
C ASP A 198 -3.40 14.08 12.76
N LEU A 199 -4.47 14.86 12.52
CA LEU A 199 -5.62 14.44 11.71
C LEU A 199 -5.24 14.17 10.24
N VAL A 200 -4.42 15.04 9.65
CA VAL A 200 -3.91 14.87 8.28
C VAL A 200 -3.03 13.62 8.19
N ASN A 201 -2.13 13.41 9.16
CA ASN A 201 -1.28 12.23 9.21
C ASN A 201 -2.09 10.94 9.34
N GLN A 202 -3.12 10.92 10.19
CA GLN A 202 -4.05 9.77 10.30
C GLN A 202 -4.76 9.46 8.97
N LEU A 203 -5.15 10.50 8.22
CA LEU A 203 -5.78 10.33 6.91
C LEU A 203 -4.81 9.76 5.88
N LEU A 204 -3.56 10.24 5.87
CA LEU A 204 -2.50 9.73 4.99
C LEU A 204 -2.14 8.29 5.32
N ASP A 205 -1.99 7.96 6.60
CA ASP A 205 -1.72 6.59 7.06
C ASP A 205 -2.85 5.64 6.66
N PHE A 206 -4.11 6.05 6.83
CA PHE A 206 -5.26 5.26 6.37
C PHE A 206 -5.19 4.98 4.86
N ARG A 207 -4.85 5.98 4.04
CA ARG A 207 -4.69 5.80 2.58
C ARG A 207 -3.54 4.87 2.22
N LYS A 208 -2.41 4.95 2.92
CA LYS A 208 -1.25 4.07 2.68
C LYS A 208 -1.59 2.61 2.96
N ILE A 209 -2.36 2.34 4.01
CA ILE A 209 -2.79 0.99 4.39
C ILE A 209 -3.82 0.44 3.40
N GLU A 210 -4.83 1.24 3.01
CA GLU A 210 -5.88 0.82 2.06
C GLU A 210 -5.31 0.51 0.66
N SER A 211 -4.20 1.16 0.29
CA SER A 211 -3.50 0.94 -0.99
C SER A 211 -2.38 -0.12 -0.92
N SER A 212 -2.26 -0.86 0.20
CA SER A 212 -1.19 -1.85 0.43
C SER A 212 0.23 -1.30 0.20
N THR A 213 0.42 0.01 0.28
CA THR A 213 1.72 0.69 0.09
C THR A 213 2.42 0.92 1.43
N PHE A 214 1.77 0.61 2.55
CA PHE A 214 2.36 0.68 3.88
C PHE A 214 3.34 -0.50 4.07
N LEU A 215 4.63 -0.20 4.18
CA LEU A 215 5.68 -1.17 4.45
C LEU A 215 5.95 -1.19 5.95
N MET A 216 5.95 -2.38 6.56
CA MET A 216 6.30 -2.52 7.97
C MET A 216 7.79 -2.80 8.12
N SER A 217 8.40 -2.13 9.09
CA SER A 217 9.80 -2.28 9.47
C SER A 217 9.89 -3.13 10.73
N PHE A 218 10.05 -4.44 10.54
CA PHE A 218 10.14 -5.38 11.65
C PHE A 218 11.50 -5.34 12.32
N VAL A 219 11.51 -5.05 13.63
CA VAL A 219 12.72 -5.00 14.45
C VAL A 219 12.49 -5.82 15.72
N LYS A 220 13.54 -6.43 16.24
CA LYS A 220 13.50 -7.09 17.56
C LYS A 220 13.34 -6.03 18.64
N LEU A 221 12.26 -6.12 19.42
CA LEU A 221 11.89 -5.10 20.41
C LEU A 221 11.38 -5.71 21.70
N ASP A 222 11.68 -5.06 22.82
CA ASP A 222 11.12 -5.39 24.12
C ASP A 222 9.75 -4.71 24.27
N ILE A 223 8.68 -5.50 24.20
CA ILE A 223 7.31 -5.01 24.28
C ILE A 223 7.00 -4.42 25.67
N LYS A 224 7.68 -4.92 26.71
CA LYS A 224 7.50 -4.45 28.09
C LYS A 224 7.96 -2.99 28.18
N GLN A 225 9.19 -2.72 27.70
CA GLN A 225 9.74 -1.37 27.66
C GLN A 225 8.88 -0.44 26.81
N LEU A 226 8.46 -0.88 25.63
CA LEU A 226 7.63 -0.04 24.74
C LEU A 226 6.29 0.34 25.37
N LEU A 227 5.64 -0.62 26.03
CA LEU A 227 4.36 -0.40 26.69
C LEU A 227 4.52 0.50 27.93
N GLU A 228 5.60 0.37 28.70
CA GLU A 228 5.92 1.23 29.84
C GLU A 228 6.23 2.68 29.42
N GLU A 229 7.00 2.86 28.34
CA GLU A 229 7.25 4.18 27.73
C GLU A 229 5.95 4.83 27.25
N THR A 230 5.08 4.05 26.62
CA THR A 230 3.79 4.55 26.14
C THR A 230 2.86 4.88 27.31
N TYR A 231 2.75 4.00 28.30
CA TYR A 231 1.95 4.21 29.51
C TYR A 231 2.34 5.50 30.24
N SER A 232 3.65 5.71 30.44
CA SER A 232 4.20 6.89 31.13
C SER A 232 3.83 8.22 30.46
N ARG A 233 3.67 8.23 29.13
CA ARG A 233 3.22 9.44 28.38
C ARG A 233 1.76 9.79 28.68
N PHE A 234 0.93 8.81 29.01
CA PHE A 234 -0.49 9.01 29.29
C PHE A 234 -0.80 9.24 30.78
N THR A 235 0.14 8.93 31.68
CA THR A 235 -0.01 9.14 33.14
C THR A 235 -0.40 10.57 33.51
N PRO A 236 0.23 11.65 32.97
CA PRO A 236 -0.15 13.02 33.34
C PRO A 236 -1.60 13.38 32.94
N ILE A 237 -2.07 12.85 31.81
CA ILE A 237 -3.43 13.09 31.31
C ILE A 237 -4.45 12.37 32.20
N ALA A 238 -4.17 11.13 32.59
CA ALA A 238 -4.98 10.37 33.53
C ALA A 238 -5.07 11.06 34.91
N GLN A 239 -3.94 11.51 35.45
CA GLN A 239 -3.88 12.25 36.73
C GLN A 239 -4.68 13.56 36.67
N THR A 240 -4.57 14.32 35.57
CA THR A 240 -5.32 15.57 35.40
C THR A 240 -6.83 15.34 35.39
N ARG A 241 -7.27 14.16 34.94
CA ARG A 241 -8.68 13.75 34.92
C ARG A 241 -9.11 12.95 36.17
N CYS A 242 -8.22 12.78 37.15
CA CYS A 242 -8.45 11.98 38.35
C CYS A 242 -8.88 10.53 38.04
N ILE A 243 -8.26 9.91 37.03
CA ILE A 243 -8.48 8.51 36.66
C ILE A 243 -7.48 7.63 37.41
N ASP A 244 -7.97 6.56 38.03
CA ASP A 244 -7.19 5.49 38.62
C ASP A 244 -6.58 4.64 37.50
N PHE A 245 -5.30 4.88 37.22
CA PHE A 245 -4.56 4.25 36.13
C PHE A 245 -3.67 3.15 36.69
N HIS A 246 -4.03 1.89 36.42
CA HIS A 246 -3.33 0.71 36.92
C HIS A 246 -2.54 0.01 35.81
N PHE A 247 -1.32 -0.42 36.15
CA PHE A 247 -0.41 -1.11 35.23
C PHE A 247 0.08 -2.41 35.83
N SER A 248 -0.08 -3.51 35.09
CA SER A 248 0.35 -4.85 35.51
C SER A 248 1.17 -5.53 34.41
N MET A 249 2.36 -6.00 34.76
CA MET A 249 3.31 -6.63 33.84
C MET A 249 3.97 -7.88 34.46
N PRO A 250 4.40 -8.85 33.64
CA PRO A 250 5.22 -9.96 34.10
C PRO A 250 6.63 -9.47 34.48
N ASP A 251 7.29 -10.19 35.39
CA ASP A 251 8.63 -9.85 35.87
C ASP A 251 9.70 -10.04 34.78
N GLU A 252 9.54 -11.02 33.89
CA GLU A 252 10.46 -11.30 32.78
C GLU A 252 10.23 -10.35 31.58
N GLY A 253 11.31 -10.01 30.87
CA GLY A 253 11.27 -9.25 29.62
C GLY A 253 10.65 -10.08 28.48
N CYS A 254 9.95 -9.43 27.55
CA CYS A 254 9.28 -10.10 26.44
C CYS A 254 9.73 -9.49 25.12
N GLU A 255 10.63 -10.19 24.43
CA GLU A 255 11.11 -9.78 23.11
C GLU A 255 10.15 -10.29 22.03
N ILE A 256 9.78 -9.41 21.10
CA ILE A 256 8.99 -9.73 19.91
C ILE A 256 9.65 -9.14 18.66
N ILE A 257 9.32 -9.68 17.49
CA ILE A 257 9.63 -9.06 16.20
C ILE A 257 8.38 -8.29 15.77
N ALA A 258 8.45 -6.97 15.71
CA ALA A 258 7.31 -6.13 15.33
C ALA A 258 7.78 -4.77 14.78
N ASP A 259 6.86 -4.02 14.18
CA ASP A 259 7.12 -2.62 13.80
C ASP A 259 6.85 -1.70 15.00
N LYS A 260 7.93 -1.05 15.46
CA LYS A 260 7.88 -0.18 16.65
C LYS A 260 6.88 0.96 16.49
N GLU A 261 6.83 1.62 15.34
CA GLU A 261 5.97 2.78 15.13
C GLU A 261 4.50 2.39 15.03
N ALA A 262 4.21 1.30 14.32
CA ALA A 262 2.87 0.76 14.21
C ALA A 262 2.32 0.33 15.58
N LEU A 263 3.14 -0.32 16.42
CA LEU A 263 2.75 -0.67 17.79
C LEU A 263 2.47 0.56 18.64
N ILE A 264 3.32 1.59 18.58
CA ILE A 264 3.07 2.86 19.28
C ILE A 264 1.72 3.46 18.86
N LYS A 265 1.38 3.41 17.56
CA LYS A 265 0.09 3.91 17.05
C LYS A 265 -1.09 3.10 17.59
N ILE A 266 -1.00 1.77 17.59
CA ILE A 266 -2.06 0.88 18.14
C ILE A 266 -2.25 1.18 19.64
N LEU A 267 -1.16 1.14 20.42
CA LEU A 267 -1.19 1.35 21.87
C LEU A 267 -1.69 2.75 22.24
N SER A 268 -1.20 3.78 21.56
CA SER A 268 -1.65 5.16 21.78
C SER A 268 -3.14 5.31 21.51
N ASN A 269 -3.66 4.66 20.47
CA ASN A 269 -5.09 4.68 20.18
C ASN A 269 -5.91 3.91 21.24
N MET A 270 -5.43 2.76 21.73
CA MET A 270 -6.08 2.02 22.82
C MET A 270 -6.13 2.86 24.10
N LEU A 271 -4.99 3.39 24.55
CA LEU A 271 -4.89 4.16 25.80
C LEU A 271 -5.65 5.49 25.72
N ASN A 272 -5.57 6.20 24.60
CA ASN A 272 -6.30 7.45 24.43
C ASN A 272 -7.82 7.21 24.44
N ASN A 273 -8.31 6.13 23.81
CA ASN A 273 -9.73 5.79 23.88
C ASN A 273 -10.13 5.38 25.31
N ALA A 274 -9.32 4.58 26.00
CA ALA A 274 -9.59 4.18 27.37
C ALA A 274 -9.71 5.40 28.30
N ILE A 275 -8.74 6.32 28.29
CA ILE A 275 -8.74 7.54 29.13
C ILE A 275 -9.82 8.55 28.72
N LYS A 276 -10.18 8.57 27.43
CA LYS A 276 -11.18 9.50 26.92
C LYS A 276 -12.59 9.11 27.34
N PHE A 277 -12.88 7.81 27.35
CA PHE A 277 -14.21 7.25 27.54
C PHE A 277 -14.36 6.50 28.87
N CYS A 278 -13.38 6.50 29.77
CA CYS A 278 -13.53 5.98 31.13
C CYS A 278 -14.23 6.97 32.05
N ASP A 279 -14.80 6.45 33.13
CA ASP A 279 -15.34 7.25 34.22
C ASP A 279 -14.28 7.43 35.30
N HIS A 280 -13.73 6.33 35.84
CA HIS A 280 -12.82 6.36 36.98
C HIS A 280 -11.60 5.45 36.84
N ILE A 281 -11.69 4.30 36.17
CA ILE A 281 -10.66 3.26 36.21
C ILE A 281 -10.20 2.88 34.80
N VAL A 282 -8.88 2.82 34.60
CA VAL A 282 -8.25 2.21 33.43
C VAL A 282 -7.17 1.23 33.87
N GLU A 283 -7.27 -0.01 33.40
CA GLU A 283 -6.29 -1.06 33.71
C GLU A 283 -5.59 -1.51 32.43
N VAL A 284 -4.27 -1.59 32.49
CA VAL A 284 -3.45 -2.05 31.37
C VAL A 284 -2.63 -3.24 31.83
N SER A 285 -2.72 -4.35 31.07
CA SER A 285 -2.05 -5.60 31.40
C SER A 285 -1.35 -6.20 30.18
N LEU A 286 -0.18 -6.79 30.44
CA LEU A 286 0.61 -7.55 29.48
C LEU A 286 0.69 -9.00 29.96
N VAL A 287 0.40 -9.96 29.08
CA VAL A 287 0.49 -11.40 29.40
C VAL A 287 1.13 -12.13 28.22
N SER A 288 2.16 -12.92 28.48
CA SER A 288 2.71 -13.87 27.50
C SER A 288 1.96 -15.20 27.61
N ILE A 289 1.44 -15.70 26.49
CA ILE A 289 0.69 -16.97 26.42
C ILE A 289 1.47 -17.92 25.53
N GLN A 290 2.14 -18.89 26.14
CA GLN A 290 2.79 -19.98 25.40
C GLN A 290 1.73 -21.02 24.98
N LYS A 291 1.64 -21.31 23.68
CA LYS A 291 0.94 -22.49 23.16
C LYS A 291 1.94 -23.37 22.42
N GLU A 292 1.70 -24.68 22.42
CA GLU A 292 2.59 -25.73 21.89
C GLU A 292 3.10 -25.45 20.46
N ASP A 293 2.35 -24.73 19.61
CA ASP A 293 2.72 -24.39 18.23
C ASP A 293 2.73 -22.87 17.89
N ASN A 294 2.35 -21.98 18.82
CA ASN A 294 2.28 -20.52 18.55
C ASN A 294 2.25 -19.72 19.85
N SER A 295 3.41 -19.21 20.28
CA SER A 295 3.47 -18.32 21.44
C SER A 295 2.99 -16.92 21.04
N ILE A 296 2.08 -16.35 21.83
CA ILE A 296 1.49 -15.02 21.58
C ILE A 296 1.69 -14.10 22.77
N VAL A 297 1.85 -12.81 22.51
CA VAL A 297 1.80 -11.74 23.50
C VAL A 297 0.42 -11.11 23.44
N ARG A 298 -0.23 -11.00 24.61
CA ARG A 298 -1.52 -10.37 24.79
C ARG A 298 -1.39 -9.08 25.58
N ILE A 299 -1.81 -7.98 24.98
CA ILE A 299 -1.94 -6.68 25.64
C ILE A 299 -3.44 -6.38 25.80
N ARG A 300 -3.86 -6.09 27.02
CA ARG A 300 -5.27 -5.80 27.33
C ARG A 300 -5.38 -4.45 28.03
N VAL A 301 -6.30 -3.62 27.54
CA VAL A 301 -6.65 -2.32 28.12
C VAL A 301 -8.14 -2.35 28.50
N ASN A 302 -8.43 -2.25 29.79
CA ASN A 302 -9.78 -2.21 30.34
C ASN A 302 -10.16 -0.78 30.73
N ASN A 303 -11.42 -0.40 30.52
CA ASN A 303 -11.98 0.84 31.04
C ASN A 303 -13.42 0.64 31.53
N ASP A 304 -13.80 1.39 32.56
CA ASP A 304 -15.08 1.31 33.28
C ASP A 304 -16.21 2.18 32.71
N GLY A 305 -16.01 2.80 31.54
CA GLY A 305 -16.98 3.72 30.95
C GLY A 305 -18.18 3.05 30.26
N GLU A 306 -18.97 3.86 29.56
CA GLU A 306 -20.21 3.42 28.89
C GLU A 306 -20.01 2.15 28.05
N ARG A 307 -20.88 1.16 28.28
CA ARG A 307 -20.76 -0.17 27.67
C ARG A 307 -21.09 -0.15 26.20
N ILE A 308 -20.22 -0.77 25.41
CA ILE A 308 -20.47 -0.97 23.98
C ILE A 308 -21.47 -2.13 23.81
N PRO A 309 -22.65 -1.92 23.21
CA PRO A 309 -23.63 -2.98 22.98
C PRO A 309 -23.06 -4.09 22.09
N LYS A 310 -23.43 -5.35 22.37
CA LYS A 310 -22.95 -6.53 21.62
C LYS A 310 -23.17 -6.39 20.11
N ASP A 311 -24.28 -5.77 19.71
CA ASP A 311 -24.70 -5.62 18.33
C ASP A 311 -23.76 -4.72 17.50
N VAL A 312 -23.06 -3.77 18.13
CA VAL A 312 -22.16 -2.82 17.44
C VAL A 312 -20.68 -3.16 17.58
N THR A 313 -20.33 -4.23 18.30
CA THR A 313 -18.92 -4.59 18.61
C THR A 313 -18.06 -4.91 17.39
N THR A 314 -18.66 -5.35 16.29
CA THR A 314 -17.95 -5.54 15.01
C THR A 314 -17.90 -4.24 14.20
N ASP A 315 -18.88 -3.38 14.36
CA ASP A 315 -19.04 -2.13 13.61
C ASP A 315 -18.10 -1.03 14.10
N ILE A 316 -17.71 -1.00 15.39
CA ILE A 316 -16.73 -0.03 15.93
C ILE A 316 -15.35 -0.08 15.25
N PHE A 317 -15.03 -1.20 14.59
CA PHE A 317 -13.80 -1.36 13.82
C PHE A 317 -13.97 -1.05 12.33
N LYS A 318 -15.21 -0.77 11.87
CA LYS A 318 -15.43 -0.31 10.50
C LYS A 318 -14.95 1.12 10.37
N PRO A 319 -14.28 1.47 9.26
CA PRO A 319 -13.94 2.85 8.96
C PRO A 319 -15.17 3.73 9.10
N PHE A 320 -15.00 4.88 9.77
CA PHE A 320 -15.99 5.94 9.84
C PHE A 320 -17.20 5.67 10.74
N PHE A 321 -17.23 4.52 11.43
CA PHE A 321 -18.28 4.23 12.39
C PHE A 321 -18.02 4.95 13.72
N GLN A 322 -19.07 5.53 14.29
CA GLN A 322 -19.05 6.14 15.61
C GLN A 322 -20.30 5.72 16.37
N TYR A 323 -20.11 5.22 17.58
CA TYR A 323 -21.20 4.93 18.49
C TYR A 323 -21.55 6.20 19.27
N PHE A 324 -22.81 6.60 19.21
CA PHE A 324 -23.39 7.62 20.07
C PHE A 324 -24.24 6.90 21.11
N GLY A 325 -23.86 7.00 22.39
CA GLY A 325 -24.64 6.46 23.50
C GLY A 325 -26.05 7.05 23.60
N GLU A 326 -26.90 6.46 24.44
CA GLU A 326 -28.29 6.90 24.62
C GLU A 326 -28.40 8.32 25.21
N ASP A 327 -27.38 8.80 25.93
CA ASP A 327 -27.30 10.16 26.47
C ASP A 327 -26.52 11.09 25.50
N ALA A 328 -27.23 11.64 24.52
CA ALA A 328 -26.71 12.54 23.46
C ALA A 328 -26.25 13.94 23.94
N ARG A 329 -25.70 14.09 25.16
CA ARG A 329 -25.32 15.41 25.70
C ARG A 329 -23.89 15.84 25.36
N VAL A 330 -23.03 14.90 24.93
CA VAL A 330 -21.68 15.24 24.46
C VAL A 330 -21.40 14.49 23.16
N PRO A 331 -21.39 15.15 21.99
CA PRO A 331 -20.94 14.51 20.76
C PRO A 331 -19.49 14.06 20.95
N ALA A 332 -19.25 12.75 20.86
CA ALA A 332 -17.91 12.18 20.94
C ALA A 332 -17.07 12.74 19.78
N LYS A 333 -16.23 13.74 20.07
CA LYS A 333 -15.30 14.33 19.09
C LYS A 333 -14.21 13.32 18.73
N GLY A 334 -14.26 12.71 17.56
CA GLY A 334 -13.18 11.88 17.01
C GLY A 334 -13.38 11.64 15.52
N SER A 335 -12.32 11.26 14.82
CA SER A 335 -12.34 11.02 13.36
C SER A 335 -13.02 9.70 12.97
N GLY A 336 -13.19 8.77 13.92
CA GLY A 336 -13.65 7.40 13.66
C GLY A 336 -12.63 6.55 12.88
N LEU A 337 -11.38 7.02 12.75
CA LEU A 337 -10.31 6.31 12.04
C LEU A 337 -9.38 5.52 12.96
N GLY A 338 -9.33 5.85 14.25
CA GLY A 338 -8.38 5.27 15.20
C GLY A 338 -8.50 3.75 15.34
N LEU A 339 -9.68 3.23 15.73
CA LEU A 339 -9.89 1.80 15.92
C LEU A 339 -9.74 0.97 14.62
N PRO A 340 -10.27 1.41 13.46
CA PRO A 340 -10.00 0.76 12.18
C PRO A 340 -8.51 0.71 11.85
N LEU A 341 -7.79 1.82 12.04
CA LEU A 341 -6.34 1.90 11.81
C LEU A 341 -5.58 0.93 12.72
N ALA A 342 -5.90 0.91 14.02
CA ALA A 342 -5.30 -0.01 14.97
C ALA A 342 -5.56 -1.48 14.61
N LYS A 343 -6.77 -1.79 14.12
CA LYS A 343 -7.11 -3.13 13.64
C LYS A 343 -6.30 -3.53 12.43
N SER A 344 -6.24 -2.68 11.40
CA SER A 344 -5.46 -2.97 10.20
C SER A 344 -3.96 -3.11 10.49
N LEU A 345 -3.40 -2.27 11.36
CA LEU A 345 -2.00 -2.39 11.79
C LEU A 345 -1.76 -3.70 12.55
N ALA A 346 -2.67 -4.12 13.43
CA ALA A 346 -2.57 -5.39 14.13
C ALA A 346 -2.67 -6.60 13.18
N GLU A 347 -3.57 -6.55 12.19
CA GLU A 347 -3.71 -7.58 11.16
C GLU A 347 -2.45 -7.67 10.29
N MET A 348 -1.81 -6.54 9.96
CA MET A 348 -0.52 -6.53 9.26
C MET A 348 0.61 -7.15 10.09
N HIS A 349 0.50 -7.15 11.43
CA HIS A 349 1.41 -7.88 12.33
C HIS A 349 1.07 -9.37 12.45
N ASN A 350 0.19 -9.90 11.60
CA ASN A 350 -0.38 -11.25 11.75
C ASN A 350 -1.01 -11.47 13.14
N GLY A 351 -1.43 -10.39 13.79
CA GLY A 351 -2.07 -10.38 15.10
C GLY A 351 -3.58 -10.18 15.00
N ALA A 352 -4.24 -10.10 16.15
CA ALA A 352 -5.66 -9.84 16.27
C ALA A 352 -5.92 -8.67 17.22
N PHE A 353 -6.82 -7.76 16.82
CA PHE A 353 -7.29 -6.66 17.65
C PHE A 353 -8.81 -6.69 17.75
N TYR A 354 -9.34 -6.84 18.97
CA TYR A 354 -10.77 -7.06 19.20
C TYR A 354 -11.24 -6.56 20.57
N LEU A 355 -12.56 -6.47 20.75
CA LEU A 355 -13.20 -6.18 22.03
C LEU A 355 -13.62 -7.50 22.70
N ASP A 356 -13.17 -7.75 23.93
CA ASP A 356 -13.49 -8.93 24.71
C ASP A 356 -14.82 -8.75 25.46
N ASN A 357 -15.86 -9.38 24.94
CA ASN A 357 -17.22 -9.32 25.48
C ASN A 357 -17.48 -10.28 26.65
N SER A 358 -16.48 -11.08 27.06
CA SER A 358 -16.62 -12.01 28.19
C SER A 358 -16.62 -11.27 29.54
N ILE A 359 -15.97 -10.11 29.60
CA ILE A 359 -15.91 -9.26 30.79
C ILE A 359 -17.19 -8.42 30.83
N THR A 360 -18.00 -8.61 31.87
CA THR A 360 -19.32 -7.97 31.99
C THR A 360 -19.27 -6.55 32.55
N GLU A 361 -18.24 -6.23 33.35
CA GLU A 361 -18.17 -5.00 34.16
C GLU A 361 -17.38 -3.87 33.49
N MET A 362 -16.47 -4.18 32.56
CA MET A 362 -15.59 -3.21 31.88
C MET A 362 -15.49 -3.46 30.38
N ASN A 363 -15.26 -2.41 29.60
CA ASN A 363 -14.88 -2.56 28.19
C ASN A 363 -13.43 -2.99 28.11
N SER A 364 -13.14 -4.09 27.40
CA SER A 364 -11.80 -4.69 27.36
C SER A 364 -11.31 -4.80 25.92
N PHE A 365 -10.37 -3.94 25.53
CA PHE A 365 -9.72 -4.00 24.22
C PHE A 365 -8.49 -4.88 24.32
N VAL A 366 -8.39 -5.86 23.42
CA VAL A 366 -7.34 -6.88 23.43
C VAL A 366 -6.57 -6.86 22.11
N LEU A 367 -5.24 -6.82 22.21
CA LEU A 367 -4.29 -6.95 21.13
C LEU A 367 -3.46 -8.22 21.34
N ASP A 368 -3.61 -9.17 20.43
CA ASP A 368 -2.83 -10.41 20.39
C ASP A 368 -1.80 -10.33 19.26
N LEU A 369 -0.53 -10.57 19.56
CA LEU A 369 0.59 -10.54 18.62
C LEU A 369 1.39 -11.84 18.68
N PRO A 370 1.81 -12.43 17.55
CA PRO A 370 2.71 -13.58 17.56
C PRO A 370 4.13 -13.18 18.02
N LEU A 371 4.82 -14.06 18.77
CA LEU A 371 6.22 -13.83 19.17
C LEU A 371 7.21 -13.96 18.01
N GLU A 372 6.97 -14.90 17.09
CA GLU A 372 7.76 -15.11 15.89
C GLU A 372 6.88 -14.91 14.65
N GLN A 373 7.34 -14.08 13.71
CA GLN A 373 6.67 -13.85 12.43
C GLN A 373 7.47 -14.51 11.31
N HIS A 374 6.84 -15.47 10.62
CA HIS A 374 7.40 -16.07 9.42
C HIS A 374 7.07 -15.20 8.20
N ASP A 375 7.96 -14.26 7.89
CA ASP A 375 8.26 -13.66 6.57
C ASP A 375 9.00 -12.34 6.81
N VAL A 376 10.29 -12.43 7.12
CA VAL A 376 11.16 -11.26 7.30
C VAL A 376 11.99 -11.11 6.04
N ALA A 377 11.70 -10.08 5.24
CA ALA A 377 12.71 -9.50 4.37
C ALA A 377 13.77 -8.88 5.28
N GLU A 378 14.97 -9.46 5.30
CA GLU A 378 16.11 -8.86 6.00
C GLU A 378 16.36 -7.45 5.42
N PRO A 379 16.35 -6.39 6.24
CA PRO A 379 16.83 -5.10 5.79
C PRO A 379 18.35 -5.18 5.68
N GLU A 380 18.89 -5.02 4.47
CA GLU A 380 20.30 -4.68 4.30
C GLU A 380 20.63 -3.45 5.14
N HIS A 381 21.68 -3.59 5.95
CA HIS A 381 22.22 -2.59 6.85
C HIS A 381 22.18 -1.15 6.31
N SER A 382 21.28 -0.32 6.85
CA SER A 382 21.50 1.12 6.89
C SER A 382 22.47 1.44 8.04
N PRO A 383 23.47 2.33 7.83
CA PRO A 383 24.40 2.67 8.89
C PRO A 383 23.68 3.48 9.96
N PHE A 384 23.58 2.84 11.13
CA PHE A 384 23.15 3.38 12.41
C PHE A 384 23.74 4.78 12.65
N TYR A 385 22.88 5.81 12.71
CA TYR A 385 23.24 7.08 13.32
C TYR A 385 23.42 6.84 14.82
N LYS A 386 24.67 6.90 15.28
CA LYS A 386 24.98 6.97 16.70
C LYS A 386 24.40 8.26 17.27
N GLU A 387 23.43 8.11 18.17
CA GLU A 387 23.19 9.10 19.23
C GLU A 387 24.54 9.43 19.87
N THR A 388 24.99 10.65 19.63
CA THR A 388 26.14 11.19 20.34
C THR A 388 25.59 12.28 21.25
N SER A 389 25.57 11.91 22.53
CA SER A 389 25.53 12.70 23.74
C SER A 389 25.43 14.22 23.57
N SER A 390 24.38 14.76 24.20
CA SER A 390 24.23 16.16 24.62
C SER A 390 25.57 16.82 24.98
N VAL A 391 26.02 17.72 24.11
CA VAL A 391 27.02 18.73 24.47
C VAL A 391 26.26 19.99 24.82
N GLU A 392 26.18 20.29 26.12
CA GLU A 392 25.83 21.61 26.61
C GLU A 392 26.80 22.63 25.98
N GLY A 393 26.28 23.45 25.08
CA GLY A 393 27.03 24.50 24.39
C GLY A 393 26.39 25.85 24.65
N ASN A 394 27.09 26.67 25.44
CA ASN A 394 26.80 28.05 25.81
C ASN A 394 26.08 28.86 24.70
N LYS A 395 24.98 29.50 25.10
CA LYS A 395 24.40 30.65 24.40
C LYS A 395 25.35 31.83 24.57
N ASP A 396 26.21 32.07 23.58
CA ASP A 396 27.00 33.29 23.51
C ASP A 396 26.87 33.96 22.13
N TYR A 397 26.23 35.13 22.17
CA TYR A 397 26.16 36.26 21.24
C TYR A 397 26.25 36.07 19.70
N MET A 398 25.14 36.50 19.07
CA MET A 398 24.97 36.92 17.66
C MET A 398 26.25 37.47 17.01
N HIS A 399 26.86 36.67 16.13
CA HIS A 399 27.62 37.17 15.01
C HIS A 399 27.04 36.53 13.74
N LYS A 400 26.47 37.35 12.85
CA LYS A 400 25.94 36.90 11.55
C LYS A 400 27.05 36.15 10.82
N SER A 401 26.87 34.85 10.56
CA SER A 401 27.88 34.08 9.84
C SER A 401 27.95 34.55 8.38
N MET A 402 29.14 34.52 7.79
CA MET A 402 29.35 34.88 6.37
C MET A 402 28.83 33.83 5.38
N TYR A 403 28.15 32.78 5.85
CA TYR A 403 27.71 31.70 4.97
C TYR A 403 26.47 32.11 4.17
N ASN A 404 26.56 31.93 2.86
CA ASN A 404 25.44 32.11 1.94
C ASN A 404 24.68 30.79 1.80
N VAL A 405 23.41 30.77 2.19
CA VAL A 405 22.52 29.61 2.05
C VAL A 405 21.53 29.90 0.91
N LEU A 406 21.44 29.01 -0.06
CA LEU A 406 20.50 29.13 -1.17
C LEU A 406 19.24 28.31 -0.88
N VAL A 407 18.08 28.95 -0.85
CA VAL A 407 16.76 28.32 -0.68
C VAL A 407 16.06 28.28 -2.03
N VAL A 408 15.67 27.08 -2.46
CA VAL A 408 14.99 26.83 -3.73
C VAL A 408 13.67 26.13 -3.45
N ASP A 409 12.56 26.82 -3.69
CA ASP A 409 11.21 26.28 -3.48
C ASP A 409 10.27 27.10 -4.38
N ASP A 410 9.30 26.48 -5.05
CA ASP A 410 8.40 27.21 -5.95
C ASP A 410 7.28 27.91 -5.18
N GLU A 411 6.90 27.36 -4.02
CA GLU A 411 5.88 27.94 -3.14
C GLU A 411 6.41 29.17 -2.41
N VAL A 412 5.84 30.34 -2.74
CA VAL A 412 6.33 31.64 -2.27
C VAL A 412 6.25 31.75 -0.75
N GLU A 413 5.16 31.27 -0.16
CA GLU A 413 4.94 31.35 1.30
C GLU A 413 5.97 30.50 2.07
N LEU A 414 6.22 29.27 1.60
CA LEU A 414 7.19 28.38 2.25
C LEU A 414 8.62 28.86 2.05
N ARG A 415 8.96 29.33 0.84
CA ARG A 415 10.27 29.94 0.54
C ARG A 415 10.54 31.14 1.44
N GLN A 416 9.54 32.01 1.63
CA GLN A 416 9.66 33.18 2.48
C GLN A 416 9.80 32.79 3.96
N PHE A 417 9.00 31.84 4.45
CA PHE A 417 9.12 31.33 5.81
C PHE A 417 10.51 30.76 6.11
N VAL A 418 11.04 29.89 5.25
CA VAL A 418 12.38 29.31 5.41
C VAL A 418 13.46 30.40 5.36
N CYS A 419 13.29 31.41 4.50
CA CYS A 419 14.19 32.56 4.42
C CYS A 419 14.20 33.38 5.71
N GLU A 420 13.03 33.67 6.29
CA GLU A 420 12.89 34.41 7.54
C GLU A 420 13.54 33.67 8.72
N GLU A 421 13.39 32.35 8.80
CA GLU A 421 13.99 31.52 9.86
C GLU A 421 15.53 31.43 9.77
N LEU A 422 16.11 31.48 8.55
CA LEU A 422 17.55 31.36 8.33
C LEU A 422 18.30 32.71 8.39
N THR A 423 17.63 33.81 8.05
CA THR A 423 18.20 35.17 7.99
C THR A 423 18.91 35.64 9.28
N PRO A 424 18.48 35.27 10.50
CA PRO A 424 19.17 35.66 11.73
C PRO A 424 20.62 35.16 11.82
N GLN A 425 20.93 34.00 11.21
CA GLN A 425 22.24 33.33 11.34
C GLN A 425 23.04 33.31 10.03
N TYR A 426 22.38 33.42 8.88
CA TYR A 426 22.97 33.22 7.56
C TYR A 426 22.59 34.34 6.58
N ASN A 427 23.32 34.45 5.47
CA ASN A 427 22.89 35.26 4.34
C ASN A 427 22.09 34.38 3.37
N VAL A 428 20.82 34.69 3.15
CA VAL A 428 19.93 33.83 2.38
C VAL A 428 19.79 34.36 0.95
N LEU A 429 20.01 33.48 -0.02
CA LEU A 429 19.69 33.68 -1.43
C LEU A 429 18.47 32.83 -1.76
N VAL A 430 17.61 33.30 -2.67
CA VAL A 430 16.36 32.61 -3.02
C VAL A 430 16.28 32.35 -4.51
N ALA A 431 15.71 31.21 -4.88
CA ALA A 431 15.34 30.83 -6.24
C ALA A 431 13.97 30.13 -6.25
N ASP A 432 13.26 30.25 -7.37
CA ASP A 432 11.92 29.71 -7.56
C ASP A 432 11.93 28.33 -8.24
N ASN A 433 13.08 27.89 -8.77
CA ASN A 433 13.27 26.59 -9.40
C ASN A 433 14.77 26.25 -9.56
N GLY A 434 15.06 24.99 -9.92
CA GLY A 434 16.43 24.51 -10.08
C GLY A 434 17.26 25.24 -11.15
N LYS A 435 16.63 25.76 -12.21
CA LYS A 435 17.36 26.48 -13.27
C LYS A 435 17.86 27.83 -12.78
N GLN A 436 17.01 28.59 -12.09
CA GLN A 436 17.41 29.86 -11.47
C GLN A 436 18.45 29.63 -10.36
N ALA A 437 18.35 28.53 -9.62
CA ALA A 437 19.37 28.15 -8.65
C ALA A 437 20.75 27.96 -9.30
N LEU A 438 20.83 27.34 -10.48
CA LEU A 438 22.09 27.20 -11.23
C LEU A 438 22.65 28.56 -11.69
N GLU A 439 21.81 29.50 -12.10
CA GLU A 439 22.23 30.87 -12.47
C GLU A 439 22.82 31.63 -11.27
N ILE A 440 22.23 31.45 -10.08
CA ILE A 440 22.76 32.02 -8.84
C ILE A 440 24.10 31.39 -8.48
N LEU A 441 24.26 30.07 -8.64
CA LEU A 441 25.52 29.36 -8.38
C LEU A 441 26.67 29.82 -9.29
N GLU A 442 26.39 30.33 -10.49
CA GLU A 442 27.42 30.88 -11.37
C GLU A 442 27.99 32.22 -10.89
N SER A 443 27.11 33.05 -10.31
CA SER A 443 27.37 34.45 -9.97
C SER A 443 27.70 34.67 -8.48
N HIS A 444 27.24 33.79 -7.59
CA HIS A 444 27.38 33.92 -6.14
C HIS A 444 28.10 32.71 -5.53
N VAL A 445 28.79 32.94 -4.41
CA VAL A 445 29.44 31.85 -3.65
C VAL A 445 28.41 31.30 -2.67
N VAL A 446 27.93 30.09 -2.89
CA VAL A 446 26.94 29.42 -2.02
C VAL A 446 27.64 28.35 -1.16
N SER A 447 27.29 28.31 0.12
CA SER A 447 27.87 27.39 1.12
C SER A 447 26.99 26.19 1.41
N LEU A 448 25.68 26.29 1.18
CA LEU A 448 24.70 25.21 1.34
C LEU A 448 23.45 25.50 0.48
N ILE A 449 22.81 24.47 -0.06
CA ILE A 449 21.56 24.56 -0.82
C ILE A 449 20.45 23.81 -0.05
N ILE A 450 19.28 24.43 0.07
CA ILE A 450 18.04 23.81 0.53
C ILE A 450 17.10 23.84 -0.67
N SER A 451 16.62 22.68 -1.11
CA SER A 451 15.76 22.57 -2.31
C SER A 451 14.50 21.79 -2.01
N ASP A 452 13.36 22.24 -2.50
CA ASP A 452 12.20 21.36 -2.65
C ASP A 452 12.48 20.27 -3.70
N LEU A 453 11.80 19.14 -3.58
CA LEU A 453 11.88 18.04 -4.52
C LEU A 453 11.04 18.30 -5.77
N MET A 454 9.83 18.84 -5.61
CA MET A 454 8.92 19.13 -6.73
C MET A 454 8.92 20.62 -7.03
N MET A 455 9.46 21.00 -8.19
CA MET A 455 9.44 22.38 -8.67
C MET A 455 9.27 22.38 -10.20
N PRO A 456 8.65 23.42 -10.80
CA PRO A 456 8.54 23.53 -12.24
C PRO A 456 9.90 23.78 -12.90
N VAL A 457 10.01 23.52 -14.21
CA VAL A 457 11.19 23.72 -15.07
C VAL A 457 12.36 22.78 -14.79
N MET A 458 12.84 22.74 -13.56
CA MET A 458 13.90 21.83 -13.10
C MET A 458 13.61 21.47 -11.65
N ASP A 459 13.43 20.17 -11.40
CA ASP A 459 13.08 19.64 -10.09
C ASP A 459 14.31 19.53 -9.15
N GLY A 460 14.07 19.21 -7.88
CA GLY A 460 15.13 19.12 -6.88
C GLY A 460 16.12 17.99 -7.11
N ILE A 461 15.68 16.91 -7.78
CA ILE A 461 16.53 15.75 -8.10
C ILE A 461 17.47 16.10 -9.25
N GLU A 462 16.95 16.72 -10.31
CA GLU A 462 17.71 17.25 -11.44
C GLU A 462 18.72 18.31 -11.00
N LEU A 463 18.30 19.22 -10.10
CA LEU A 463 19.20 20.20 -9.49
C LEU A 463 20.32 19.50 -8.71
N CYS A 464 19.97 18.53 -7.86
CA CYS A 464 20.95 17.79 -7.06
C CYS A 464 21.96 17.05 -7.95
N LYS A 465 21.48 16.31 -8.95
CA LYS A 465 22.34 15.63 -9.94
C LYS A 465 23.24 16.62 -10.68
N SER A 466 22.69 17.76 -11.13
CA SER A 466 23.46 18.78 -11.84
C SER A 466 24.55 19.41 -10.98
N VAL A 467 24.26 19.69 -9.71
CA VAL A 467 25.25 20.24 -8.77
C VAL A 467 26.31 19.20 -8.43
N LYS A 468 25.92 17.96 -8.12
CA LYS A 468 26.85 16.89 -7.71
C LYS A 468 27.72 16.34 -8.85
N THR A 469 27.29 16.45 -10.11
CA THR A 469 28.10 16.05 -11.27
C THR A 469 28.99 17.16 -11.81
N ASN A 470 28.67 18.43 -11.53
CA ASN A 470 29.46 19.56 -12.00
C ASN A 470 30.64 19.85 -11.06
N ILE A 471 31.86 19.78 -11.61
CA ILE A 471 33.09 20.03 -10.85
C ILE A 471 33.11 21.40 -10.17
N LYS A 472 32.39 22.41 -10.69
CA LYS A 472 32.33 23.73 -10.06
C LYS A 472 31.57 23.71 -8.73
N TYR A 473 30.54 22.88 -8.58
CA TYR A 473 29.55 22.98 -7.49
C TYR A 473 29.41 21.71 -6.65
N CYS A 474 29.98 20.58 -7.07
CA CYS A 474 29.81 19.26 -6.42
C CYS A 474 30.20 19.22 -4.92
N HIS A 475 31.02 20.17 -4.50
CA HIS A 475 31.49 20.37 -3.14
C HIS A 475 30.48 21.11 -2.24
N ILE A 476 29.32 21.54 -2.75
CA ILE A 476 28.29 22.25 -1.96
C ILE A 476 27.33 21.20 -1.36
N PRO A 477 27.03 21.25 -0.05
CA PRO A 477 26.03 20.38 0.56
C PRO A 477 24.62 20.76 0.11
N ILE A 478 23.78 19.76 -0.10
CA ILE A 478 22.37 19.92 -0.51
C ILE A 478 21.48 19.20 0.49
N ILE A 479 20.54 19.95 1.06
CA ILE A 479 19.40 19.45 1.84
C ILE A 479 18.18 19.44 0.91
N VAL A 480 17.50 18.31 0.77
CA VAL A 480 16.27 18.22 -0.01
C VAL A 480 15.07 18.11 0.92
N LEU A 481 14.07 18.97 0.71
CA LEU A 481 12.78 18.91 1.37
C LEU A 481 11.83 18.05 0.52
N THR A 482 11.12 17.08 1.11
CA THR A 482 10.25 16.17 0.35
C THR A 482 8.89 15.97 1.01
N ALA A 483 7.82 16.00 0.23
CA ALA A 483 6.47 15.60 0.66
C ALA A 483 6.11 14.15 0.31
N LYS A 484 7.01 13.42 -0.38
CA LYS A 484 6.71 12.19 -1.11
C LYS A 484 7.12 10.96 -0.29
N VAL A 485 6.14 10.15 0.10
CA VAL A 485 6.32 8.96 0.96
C VAL A 485 6.31 7.64 0.17
N SER A 486 6.33 7.68 -1.16
CA SER A 486 6.33 6.44 -1.96
C SER A 486 7.72 5.82 -2.01
N LEU A 487 7.81 4.49 -2.03
CA LEU A 487 9.08 3.75 -2.11
C LEU A 487 9.91 4.19 -3.32
N GLN A 488 9.27 4.39 -4.48
CA GLN A 488 9.98 4.86 -5.68
C GLN A 488 10.57 6.26 -5.47
N ALA A 489 9.84 7.16 -4.81
CA ALA A 489 10.36 8.48 -4.49
C ALA A 489 11.53 8.39 -3.51
N HIS A 490 11.46 7.50 -2.52
CA HIS A 490 12.54 7.28 -1.58
C HIS A 490 13.80 6.72 -2.26
N ILE A 491 13.63 5.81 -3.23
CA ILE A 491 14.74 5.30 -4.07
C ILE A 491 15.34 6.46 -4.90
N ASP A 492 14.51 7.22 -5.60
CA ASP A 492 14.98 8.34 -6.43
C ASP A 492 15.71 9.41 -5.59
N VAL A 493 15.24 9.61 -4.36
CA VAL A 493 15.84 10.48 -3.34
C VAL A 493 17.20 9.91 -2.91
N LEU A 494 17.30 8.65 -2.49
CA LEU A 494 18.57 8.02 -2.11
C LEU A 494 19.60 8.03 -3.25
N GLU A 495 19.16 7.82 -4.50
CA GLU A 495 20.02 7.87 -5.68
C GLU A 495 20.51 9.28 -6.04
N SER A 496 19.85 10.34 -5.54
CA SER A 496 20.15 11.73 -5.90
C SER A 496 21.49 12.26 -5.35
N LYS A 497 22.15 11.52 -4.43
CA LYS A 497 23.41 11.90 -3.76
C LYS A 497 23.34 13.23 -2.98
N ALA A 498 22.17 13.64 -2.51
CA ALA A 498 22.08 14.75 -1.57
C ALA A 498 22.69 14.38 -0.21
N ASP A 499 23.09 15.39 0.57
CA ASP A 499 23.77 15.19 1.85
C ASP A 499 22.77 14.97 3.00
N ALA A 500 21.54 15.47 2.87
CA ALA A 500 20.47 15.25 3.84
C ALA A 500 19.07 15.39 3.20
N TYR A 501 18.08 14.75 3.81
CA TYR A 501 16.67 14.81 3.42
C TYR A 501 15.80 15.15 4.62
N ILE A 502 14.77 15.98 4.40
CA ILE A 502 13.82 16.39 5.45
C ILE A 502 12.40 16.26 4.90
N GLU A 503 11.54 15.54 5.62
CA GLU A 503 10.14 15.36 5.23
C GLU A 503 9.27 16.56 5.61
N LYS A 504 8.38 16.97 4.69
CA LYS A 504 7.36 17.99 4.91
C LYS A 504 6.10 17.34 5.51
N PRO A 505 5.50 17.88 6.58
CA PRO A 505 5.88 19.10 7.29
C PRO A 505 7.04 18.87 8.28
N PHE A 506 7.97 19.83 8.35
CA PHE A 506 9.19 19.74 9.17
C PHE A 506 9.20 20.72 10.35
N SER A 507 9.99 20.38 11.36
CA SER A 507 10.35 21.32 12.44
C SER A 507 11.44 22.28 11.96
N THR A 508 11.29 23.58 12.25
CA THR A 508 12.31 24.60 11.97
C THR A 508 13.60 24.34 12.73
N GLU A 509 13.50 23.87 13.98
CA GLU A 509 14.65 23.51 14.81
C GLU A 509 15.45 22.36 14.17
N HIS A 510 14.76 21.37 13.61
CA HIS A 510 15.39 20.26 12.90
C HIS A 510 16.13 20.72 11.65
N LEU A 511 15.51 21.61 10.86
CA LEU A 511 16.16 22.21 9.69
C LEU A 511 17.41 23.01 10.07
N LEU A 512 17.32 23.88 11.08
CA LEU A 512 18.45 24.69 11.55
C LEU A 512 19.59 23.86 12.10
N ALA A 513 19.29 22.79 12.85
CA ALA A 513 20.28 21.86 13.36
C ALA A 513 21.00 21.12 12.23
N GLN A 514 20.27 20.69 11.18
CA GLN A 514 20.88 20.05 10.01
C GLN A 514 21.79 21.02 9.24
N VAL A 515 21.34 22.25 9.01
CA VAL A 515 22.15 23.29 8.37
C VAL A 515 23.43 23.56 9.17
N SER A 516 23.32 23.74 10.48
CA SER A 516 24.50 24.01 11.32
C SER A 516 25.47 22.83 11.34
N ASN A 517 24.97 21.60 11.44
CA ASN A 517 25.79 20.38 11.43
C ASN A 517 26.55 20.20 10.12
N LEU A 518 25.91 20.39 8.97
CA LEU A 518 26.57 20.27 7.66
C LEU A 518 27.65 21.33 7.46
N LEU A 519 27.41 22.55 7.92
CA LEU A 519 28.40 23.63 7.87
C LEU A 519 29.55 23.41 8.88
N ALA A 520 29.25 22.99 10.11
CA ALA A 520 30.23 22.71 11.15
C ALA A 520 31.13 21.52 10.80
N ASN A 521 30.57 20.44 10.24
CA ASN A 521 31.36 19.30 9.77
C ASN A 521 32.33 19.69 8.66
N ARG A 522 31.92 20.58 7.74
CA ARG A 522 32.83 21.15 6.73
C ARG A 522 33.95 21.96 7.38
N GLU A 523 33.62 22.80 8.36
CA GLU A 523 34.59 23.61 9.09
C GLU A 523 35.59 22.76 9.88
N LEU A 524 35.14 21.64 10.46
CA LEU A 524 35.99 20.70 11.18
C LEU A 524 37.00 20.04 10.23
N ILE A 525 36.54 19.44 9.13
CA ILE A 525 37.40 18.82 8.10
C ILE A 525 38.44 19.84 7.58
N ARG A 526 38.00 21.08 7.36
CA ARG A 526 38.84 22.21 6.94
C ARG A 526 39.93 22.54 7.97
N SER A 527 39.58 22.63 9.26
CA SER A 527 40.50 23.00 10.33
C SER A 527 41.58 21.93 10.59
N THR A 528 41.22 20.64 10.48
CA THR A 528 42.15 19.52 10.67
C THR A 528 43.22 19.47 9.58
N PHE A 529 42.87 19.77 8.33
CA PHE A 529 43.81 19.78 7.22
C PHE A 529 44.91 20.85 7.33
N VAL A 530 44.53 22.06 7.76
CA VAL A 530 45.45 23.20 7.88
C VAL A 530 46.45 22.98 9.01
N ARG A 531 46.04 22.32 10.10
CA ARG A 531 46.85 22.17 11.33
C ARG A 531 47.74 20.93 11.35
N SER A 532 47.34 19.83 10.69
CA SER A 532 48.09 18.57 10.77
C SER A 532 49.18 18.46 9.69
N PRO A 533 50.48 18.30 10.06
CA PRO A 533 51.58 18.11 9.11
C PRO A 533 51.50 16.78 8.34
N HIS A 534 50.78 15.79 8.88
CA HIS A 534 50.71 14.41 8.34
C HIS A 534 49.32 14.05 7.78
N ALA A 535 48.36 14.98 7.79
CA ALA A 535 47.07 14.75 7.14
C ALA A 535 47.25 14.67 5.62
N HIS A 536 46.87 13.52 5.04
CA HIS A 536 46.86 13.29 3.60
C HIS A 536 45.84 14.23 2.92
N LEU A 537 46.24 14.86 1.81
CA LEU A 537 45.41 15.77 1.01
C LEU A 537 44.08 15.15 0.55
N ILE A 538 44.07 13.84 0.39
CA ILE A 538 42.91 13.03 -0.02
C ILE A 538 41.80 13.07 1.05
N SER A 539 42.14 13.23 2.34
CA SER A 539 41.16 13.20 3.44
C SER A 539 40.28 14.46 3.55
N VAL A 540 40.47 15.45 2.66
CA VAL A 540 39.71 16.72 2.64
C VAL A 540 38.59 16.69 1.61
N ALA A 541 38.66 15.78 0.64
CA ALA A 541 37.64 15.65 -0.38
C ALA A 541 36.39 14.97 0.20
N SER A 542 35.23 15.58 0.00
CA SER A 542 33.93 15.04 0.43
C SER A 542 33.29 14.11 -0.60
N ASN A 543 33.78 14.14 -1.85
CA ASN A 543 33.28 13.31 -2.94
C ASN A 543 34.45 12.86 -3.85
N SER A 544 34.21 11.81 -4.64
CA SER A 544 35.24 11.19 -5.51
C SER A 544 35.72 12.10 -6.65
N ILE A 545 34.95 13.13 -7.02
CA ILE A 545 35.34 14.11 -8.04
C ILE A 545 36.37 15.08 -7.46
N ASP A 546 36.10 15.59 -6.26
CA ASP A 546 36.99 16.47 -5.51
C ASP A 546 38.27 15.75 -5.11
N GLU A 547 38.18 14.46 -4.80
CA GLU A 547 39.34 13.61 -4.50
C GLU A 547 40.29 13.53 -5.69
N LYS A 548 39.74 13.25 -6.88
CA LYS A 548 40.51 13.24 -8.14
C LYS A 548 41.04 14.62 -8.50
N PHE A 549 40.28 15.68 -8.25
CA PHE A 549 40.70 17.06 -8.50
C PHE A 549 41.88 17.46 -7.61
N ILE A 550 41.76 17.25 -6.30
CA ILE A 550 42.83 17.54 -5.33
C ILE A 550 44.03 16.63 -5.56
N GLY A 551 43.82 15.35 -5.89
CA GLY A 551 44.89 14.43 -6.26
C GLY A 551 45.68 14.95 -7.46
N LYS A 552 45.01 15.26 -8.57
CA LYS A 552 45.65 15.79 -9.79
C LYS A 552 46.37 17.13 -9.55
N MET A 553 45.78 18.01 -8.75
CA MET A 553 46.39 19.28 -8.35
C MET A 553 47.65 19.04 -7.49
N ASN A 554 47.55 18.14 -6.51
CA ASN A 554 48.67 17.78 -5.66
C ASN A 554 49.80 17.16 -6.46
N ASP A 555 49.51 16.23 -7.38
CA ASP A 555 50.53 15.59 -8.22
C ASP A 555 51.30 16.62 -9.05
N TYR A 556 50.60 17.59 -9.65
CA TYR A 556 51.24 18.67 -10.38
C TYR A 556 52.13 19.52 -9.47
N VAL A 557 51.65 19.90 -8.29
CA VAL A 557 52.45 20.69 -7.34
C VAL A 557 53.66 19.89 -6.86
N MET A 558 53.49 18.60 -6.54
CA MET A 558 54.55 17.69 -6.07
C MET A 558 55.64 17.47 -7.12
N ASN A 559 55.25 17.33 -8.39
CA ASN A 559 56.19 17.16 -9.50
C ASN A 559 56.95 18.44 -9.86
N ASN A 560 56.49 19.62 -9.39
CA ASN A 560 57.08 20.92 -9.69
C ASN A 560 57.47 21.71 -8.43
N LEU A 561 57.73 21.02 -7.30
CA LEU A 561 58.05 21.68 -6.02
C LEU A 561 59.32 22.53 -6.08
N SER A 562 60.31 22.11 -6.88
CA SER A 562 61.61 22.76 -7.01
C SER A 562 61.57 24.04 -7.85
N ASP A 563 60.50 24.26 -8.62
CA ASP A 563 60.37 25.43 -9.48
C ASP A 563 59.96 26.68 -8.67
N SER A 564 60.89 27.62 -8.54
CA SER A 564 60.63 28.89 -7.84
C SER A 564 59.62 29.80 -8.56
N CYS A 565 59.34 29.55 -9.84
CA CYS A 565 58.41 30.30 -10.68
C CYS A 565 57.02 29.66 -10.83
N LEU A 566 56.72 28.56 -10.11
CA LEU A 566 55.43 27.87 -10.17
C LEU A 566 54.27 28.84 -9.91
N SER A 567 53.51 29.16 -10.96
CA SER A 567 52.46 30.19 -10.94
C SER A 567 51.05 29.59 -10.96
N VAL A 568 50.06 30.36 -10.48
CA VAL A 568 48.64 29.93 -10.47
C VAL A 568 48.11 29.75 -11.89
N GLU A 569 48.64 30.50 -12.86
CA GLU A 569 48.29 30.44 -14.27
C GLU A 569 48.69 29.08 -14.88
N SER A 570 49.91 28.62 -14.61
CA SER A 570 50.37 27.30 -15.07
C SER A 570 49.54 26.16 -14.48
N LEU A 571 49.14 26.29 -13.22
CA LEU A 571 48.28 25.33 -12.55
C LEU A 571 46.85 25.35 -13.13
N ALA A 572 46.32 26.53 -13.45
CA ALA A 572 45.00 26.67 -14.05
C ALA A 572 44.94 26.05 -15.46
N GLU A 573 46.00 26.25 -16.26
CA GLU A 573 46.17 25.65 -17.58
C GLU A 573 46.23 24.12 -17.49
N TYR A 574 47.03 23.56 -16.59
CA TYR A 574 47.10 22.11 -16.37
C TYR A 574 45.76 21.49 -15.90
N MET A 575 45.00 22.25 -15.12
CA MET A 575 43.69 21.84 -14.62
C MET A 575 42.55 22.12 -15.63
N ASN A 576 42.84 22.64 -16.83
CA ASN A 576 41.89 23.00 -17.88
C ASN A 576 40.75 23.91 -17.38
N MET A 577 41.08 24.95 -16.62
CA MET A 577 40.09 25.89 -16.09
C MET A 577 40.62 27.31 -16.03
N SER A 578 39.71 28.30 -15.99
CA SER A 578 40.11 29.68 -15.77
C SER A 578 40.71 29.87 -14.38
N VAL A 579 41.65 30.82 -14.23
CA VAL A 579 42.27 31.17 -12.95
C VAL A 579 41.21 31.51 -11.89
N SER A 580 40.15 32.23 -12.27
CA SER A 580 39.05 32.58 -11.37
C SER A 580 38.23 31.36 -10.91
N THR A 581 38.06 30.34 -11.76
CA THR A 581 37.35 29.11 -11.42
C THR A 581 38.21 28.23 -10.51
N LEU A 582 39.52 28.11 -10.82
CA LEU A 582 40.49 27.44 -9.96
C LEU A 582 40.51 28.07 -8.58
N TYR A 583 40.59 29.39 -8.50
CA TYR A 583 40.63 30.11 -7.23
C TYR A 583 39.38 29.85 -6.39
N ARG A 584 38.19 29.94 -6.99
CA ARG A 584 36.93 29.62 -6.29
C ARG A 584 36.89 28.18 -5.81
N LYS A 585 37.27 27.22 -6.67
CA LYS A 585 37.22 25.78 -6.35
C LYS A 585 38.21 25.39 -5.26
N VAL A 586 39.46 25.83 -5.37
CA VAL A 586 40.50 25.58 -4.38
C VAL A 586 40.15 26.25 -3.05
N LYS A 587 39.68 27.50 -3.08
CA LYS A 587 39.22 28.19 -1.86
C LYS A 587 38.01 27.51 -1.25
N ALA A 588 37.09 26.96 -2.03
CA ALA A 588 35.91 26.29 -1.49
C ALA A 588 36.22 24.92 -0.86
N ILE A 589 37.19 24.17 -1.42
CA ILE A 589 37.60 22.87 -0.86
C ILE A 589 38.59 23.05 0.30
N THR A 590 39.60 23.91 0.13
CA THR A 590 40.77 23.98 1.04
C THR A 590 40.79 25.24 1.90
N SER A 591 39.94 26.24 1.59
CA SER A 591 39.94 27.57 2.24
C SER A 591 41.22 28.39 2.10
N LEU A 592 42.11 27.95 1.23
CA LEU A 592 43.36 28.64 0.90
C LEU A 592 43.25 29.24 -0.48
N ALA A 593 43.95 30.36 -0.68
CA ALA A 593 44.28 30.79 -2.03
C ALA A 593 45.15 29.70 -2.69
N PRO A 594 45.05 29.47 -4.01
CA PRO A 594 45.94 28.55 -4.73
C PRO A 594 47.44 28.77 -4.42
N ASN A 595 47.87 30.03 -4.27
CA ASN A 595 49.24 30.34 -3.85
C ASN A 595 49.58 29.86 -2.43
N ASP A 596 48.65 30.00 -1.49
CA ASP A 596 48.84 29.53 -0.12
C ASP A 596 48.79 28.00 -0.05
N PHE A 597 48.00 27.37 -0.92
CA PHE A 597 47.97 25.92 -1.08
C PHE A 597 49.31 25.36 -1.57
N ILE A 598 49.89 25.96 -2.63
CA ILE A 598 51.23 25.59 -3.14
C ILE A 598 52.27 25.72 -2.02
N ARG A 599 52.23 26.85 -1.29
CA ARG A 599 53.12 27.11 -0.16
C ARG A 599 52.97 26.06 0.94
N LEU A 600 51.74 25.69 1.29
CA LEU A 600 51.46 24.66 2.29
C LEU A 600 52.00 23.29 1.86
N CYS A 601 51.86 22.92 0.59
CA CYS A 601 52.40 21.66 0.07
C CYS A 601 53.93 21.62 0.17
N ARG A 602 54.62 22.73 -0.20
CA ARG A 602 56.06 22.88 -0.01
C ARG A 602 56.47 22.73 1.46
N LEU A 603 55.75 23.39 2.38
CA LEU A 603 56.02 23.31 3.82
C LEU A 603 55.78 21.90 4.39
N LYS A 604 54.73 21.19 3.95
CA LYS A 604 54.48 19.80 4.36
C LYS A 604 55.59 18.86 3.84
N LYS A 605 56.04 19.03 2.60
CA LYS A 605 57.15 18.25 2.06
C LYS A 605 58.48 18.56 2.80
N ALA A 606 58.70 19.82 3.15
CA ALA A 606 59.82 20.21 3.99
C ALA A 606 59.80 19.51 5.34
N ALA A 607 58.64 19.46 6.01
CA ALA A 607 58.48 18.75 7.28
C ALA A 607 58.79 17.24 7.14
N GLU A 608 58.36 16.60 6.05
CA GLU A 608 58.68 15.19 5.76
C GLU A 608 60.20 14.97 5.56
N MET A 609 60.85 15.84 4.79
CA MET A 609 62.30 15.77 4.54
C MET A 609 63.12 16.04 5.81
N LEU A 610 62.69 16.99 6.63
CA LEU A 610 63.31 17.30 7.92
C LEU A 610 63.11 16.18 8.95
N ALA A 611 62.01 15.42 8.88
CA ALA A 611 61.76 14.26 9.72
C ALA A 611 62.65 13.05 9.35
N LYS A 612 62.96 12.87 8.05
CA LYS A 612 63.89 11.81 7.59
C LYS A 612 65.35 12.09 7.96
N GLY A 613 65.74 13.37 8.06
CA GLY A 613 67.02 13.80 8.63
C GLY A 613 68.20 13.82 7.66
N ASP A 614 67.95 13.66 6.35
CA ASP A 614 69.01 13.48 5.33
C ASP A 614 69.64 14.78 4.80
N LEU A 615 69.01 15.94 5.05
CA LEU A 615 69.39 17.24 4.44
C LEU A 615 69.43 18.38 5.45
N ARG A 616 70.34 19.35 5.25
CA ARG A 616 70.41 20.58 6.06
C ARG A 616 69.23 21.51 5.75
N ILE A 617 68.83 22.35 6.70
CA ILE A 617 67.67 23.25 6.58
C ILE A 617 67.77 24.15 5.32
N ASN A 618 68.97 24.62 4.97
CA ASN A 618 69.19 25.44 3.76
C ASN A 618 68.96 24.63 2.48
N GLU A 619 69.45 23.38 2.42
CA GLU A 619 69.32 22.47 1.28
C GLU A 619 67.85 22.07 1.08
N VAL A 620 67.11 21.84 2.17
CA VAL A 620 65.66 21.58 2.12
C VAL A 620 64.91 22.80 1.58
N ALA A 621 65.25 24.02 2.01
CA ALA A 621 64.60 25.24 1.52
C ALA A 621 64.85 25.46 0.01
N GLU A 622 66.08 25.27 -0.47
CA GLU A 622 66.42 25.40 -1.89
C GLU A 622 65.75 24.32 -2.76
N SER A 623 65.77 23.06 -2.32
CA SER A 623 65.17 21.95 -3.08
C SER A 623 63.64 22.07 -3.30
N LEU A 624 62.99 22.90 -2.49
CA LEU A 624 61.54 23.16 -2.50
C LEU A 624 61.18 24.56 -3.05
N GLY A 625 62.12 25.19 -3.76
CA GLY A 625 61.86 26.42 -4.52
C GLY A 625 61.60 27.66 -3.66
N PHE A 626 62.09 27.72 -2.41
CA PHE A 626 62.05 28.95 -1.62
C PHE A 626 63.21 29.87 -2.00
N SER A 627 62.94 31.17 -2.17
CA SER A 627 63.94 32.17 -2.58
C SER A 627 65.01 32.46 -1.52
N THR A 628 64.69 32.30 -0.24
CA THR A 628 65.65 32.46 0.87
C THR A 628 65.29 31.55 2.06
N THR A 629 66.30 31.11 2.81
CA THR A 629 66.12 30.31 4.05
C THR A 629 65.37 31.09 5.15
N SER A 630 65.58 32.40 5.23
CA SER A 630 64.88 33.26 6.20
C SER A 630 63.37 33.26 5.94
N TYR A 631 62.96 33.43 4.68
CA TYR A 631 61.55 33.37 4.28
C TYR A 631 60.92 31.99 4.53
N PHE A 632 61.64 30.91 4.24
CA PHE A 632 61.22 29.54 4.57
C PHE A 632 60.97 29.38 6.07
N THR A 633 61.91 29.82 6.91
CA THR A 633 61.84 29.69 8.38
C THR A 633 60.63 30.44 8.95
N SER A 634 60.38 31.67 8.49
CA SER A 634 59.20 32.45 8.90
C SER A 634 57.89 31.81 8.45
N CYS A 635 57.83 31.26 7.23
CA CYS A 635 56.64 30.56 6.74
C CYS A 635 56.38 29.25 7.50
N PHE A 636 57.43 28.49 7.80
CA PHE A 636 57.34 27.24 8.57
C PHE A 636 56.85 27.50 10.01
N MET A 637 57.42 28.52 10.67
CA MET A 637 57.01 28.93 12.01
C MET A 637 55.56 29.43 12.04
N LYS A 638 55.14 30.21 11.03
CA LYS A 638 53.76 30.70 10.92
C LYS A 638 52.75 29.56 10.73
N GLN A 639 53.12 28.49 10.02
CA GLN A 639 52.22 27.38 9.72
C GLN A 639 52.14 26.34 10.85
N PHE A 640 53.28 25.95 11.42
CA PHE A 640 53.38 24.84 12.39
C PHE A 640 53.58 25.29 13.84
N GLY A 641 53.77 26.60 14.08
CA GLY A 641 53.95 27.17 15.42
C GLY A 641 55.34 26.96 16.04
N ILE A 642 56.24 26.23 15.36
CA ILE A 642 57.60 25.93 15.81
C ILE A 642 58.61 26.13 14.68
N THR A 643 59.87 26.38 15.02
CA THR A 643 60.92 26.55 14.01
C THR A 643 61.34 25.21 13.39
N PRO A 644 61.86 25.19 12.15
CA PRO A 644 62.40 23.98 11.52
C PRO A 644 63.44 23.26 12.39
N SER A 645 64.30 24.03 13.08
CA SER A 645 65.34 23.50 13.98
C SER A 645 64.75 22.81 15.22
N GLU A 646 63.68 23.35 15.80
CA GLU A 646 62.95 22.73 16.92
C GLU A 646 62.17 21.51 16.48
N PHE A 647 61.58 21.54 15.28
CA PHE A 647 60.87 20.41 14.69
C PHE A 647 61.77 19.17 14.54
N ILE A 648 63.01 19.35 14.06
CA ILE A 648 64.00 18.27 13.98
C ILE A 648 64.34 17.71 15.36
N LYS A 649 64.44 18.55 16.41
CA LYS A 649 64.72 18.10 17.78
C LYS A 649 63.57 17.28 18.36
N LEU A 650 62.32 17.70 18.13
CA LEU A 650 61.12 17.00 18.60
C LEU A 650 60.95 15.61 17.96
N ASN A 651 61.28 15.48 16.67
CA ASN A 651 61.20 14.20 15.96
C ASN A 651 62.39 13.25 16.20
N LYS A 652 63.51 13.73 16.76
CA LYS A 652 64.62 12.86 17.20
C LYS A 652 64.39 12.20 18.58
N ASN A 653 63.41 12.69 19.34
CA ASN A 653 63.06 12.21 20.69
C ASN A 653 61.79 11.35 20.74
N LYS A 654 61.18 11.07 19.58
CA LYS A 654 60.18 10.03 19.35
C LYS A 654 60.84 8.90 18.60
#